data_AF-A0A409WGV5-F1
#
_entry.id   AF-A0A409WGV5-F1
#
_cell.length_a   1.000
_cell.length_b   1.000
_cell.length_c   1.000
_cell.angle_alpha   90.00
_cell.angle_beta   90.00
_cell.angle_gamma   90.00
#
_symmetry.space_group_name_H-M   'P 1'
#
loop_
_entity.id
_entity.type
_entity.pdbx_description
1 polymer ?
#
loop_
_entity_poly.entity_id
_entity_poly.type
_entity_poly.pdbx_seq_one_letter_code
_entity_poly.pdbx_strand_id
1 'polypeptide(L)'
;TTYKLLVFSASFFRPLEWVKEKLGPGVKEVQTTEQVQLAKEQARKDGTASLFDDVAGAKTKPTAPKKKNDNEVRKIKGVRKPKPNFHKYSTANFKISHRKLNMLGRQIAGKPIDYAILQMQFSEKRASSRVMNMLATARDHASRYKKLPEGKLVVAEAWVTKGPRLPPRLEARGRGHYGTRTHPNSKISVILKEGKTVEQEKAAARKRKLNKIVSAALVREDKPIRNPSPTWGCIRAQSCFPLTTTMPKCWLTLPLFLFAASAFASSQSFENTAIVRTVELGGSVVHVTTTYAIKALEDGQKSYTIALGRGEKATTSFLEAKVKGQQQALQVKEHAFDANGDYHLLDIALPKTLSTNKTLNLVLETVQTHVTRPWPATAGQNEDQALEYTTNLFVLSPYATSVQRTKIKALTPRVISFTTPKHVESFTDTNPASKTGATVVYGPFDSIPPSAEPVFIEKHQQPVTVHYNHEQPVLEVFKLERSAEISHWGANLNIQDNVVLHNAGPKLKGHFSRLDHQTQAFYKRPAPHVLPAMTLHLPAGIRNAYYYDTIGNVSTSRLRTAPSVPKDKQGTQFSIFEFKPRYPILGGWNYTFTLGWDSPLEDSASYDKSTGRYIVEVPIMTPILGAVVNDEELTVILPEGATDVQYVAPFPATVNSIGTHTTYLDTSGRPALTFRYKNLTVKHAQSIFVSYKVSWLAHLKKPIAVGTAFLGLFTLGMIARRVNLTLHQKKKVS
;
A
#
# COMPACT_ATOMS: atom_id res chain seq x y z
N THR A 1 1.67 82.91 -0.56
CA THR A 1 0.46 83.52 -1.14
C THR A 1 0.21 82.88 -2.49
N THR A 2 -0.96 82.19 -2.62
CA THR A 2 -1.77 81.98 -3.85
C THR A 2 -1.16 81.23 -5.06
N TYR A 3 -1.73 80.20 -5.71
CA TYR A 3 -3.08 79.58 -5.74
C TYR A 3 -3.01 78.05 -6.02
N LYS A 4 -4.00 77.33 -5.46
CA LYS A 4 -4.47 75.99 -5.86
C LYS A 4 -5.08 76.04 -7.27
N LEU A 5 -4.77 75.05 -8.11
CA LEU A 5 -5.67 74.60 -9.18
C LEU A 5 -5.89 73.09 -9.04
N LEU A 6 -7.15 72.74 -8.79
CA LEU A 6 -7.72 71.41 -8.77
C LEU A 6 -7.76 70.85 -10.20
N VAL A 7 -7.15 69.69 -10.43
CA VAL A 7 -7.50 68.82 -11.55
C VAL A 7 -8.22 67.61 -10.95
N PHE A 8 -9.55 67.58 -11.13
CA PHE A 8 -10.38 66.41 -10.92
C PHE A 8 -9.95 65.33 -11.92
N SER A 9 -9.39 64.22 -11.42
CA SER A 9 -9.10 63.05 -12.25
C SER A 9 -10.35 62.20 -12.41
N ALA A 10 -10.74 62.01 -13.66
CA ALA A 10 -11.89 61.24 -14.11
C ALA A 10 -11.72 59.74 -13.81
N SER A 11 -12.50 59.22 -12.85
CA SER A 11 -12.64 57.78 -12.60
C SER A 11 -14.04 57.26 -12.95
N PHE A 12 -14.76 57.93 -13.86
CA PHE A 12 -16.16 57.61 -14.17
C PHE A 12 -16.41 56.85 -15.49
N PHE A 13 -15.39 56.58 -16.31
CA PHE A 13 -15.61 56.03 -17.66
C PHE A 13 -15.01 54.64 -17.94
N ARG A 14 -14.50 53.91 -16.94
CA ARG A 14 -13.91 52.56 -17.15
C ARG A 14 -14.17 51.57 -16.00
N PRO A 15 -15.42 51.13 -15.78
CA PRO A 15 -15.75 50.20 -14.70
C PRO A 15 -15.09 48.82 -14.85
N LEU A 16 -14.80 48.38 -16.09
CA LEU A 16 -14.17 47.08 -16.36
C LEU A 16 -12.67 47.03 -16.04
N GLU A 17 -11.97 48.17 -16.07
CA GLU A 17 -10.53 48.25 -15.78
C GLU A 17 -10.28 48.16 -14.26
N TRP A 18 -11.14 48.81 -13.47
CA TRP A 18 -11.15 48.73 -12.00
C TRP A 18 -11.41 47.30 -11.49
N VAL A 19 -12.33 46.56 -12.13
CA VAL A 19 -12.62 45.15 -11.80
C VAL A 19 -11.42 44.25 -12.11
N LYS A 20 -10.73 44.47 -13.24
CA LYS A 20 -9.52 43.72 -13.62
C LYS A 20 -8.35 43.96 -12.66
N GLU A 21 -8.21 45.17 -12.13
CA GLU A 21 -7.13 45.57 -11.22
C GLU A 21 -7.35 45.09 -9.78
N LYS A 22 -8.62 45.00 -9.33
CA LYS A 22 -8.98 44.53 -7.97
C LYS A 22 -9.17 43.02 -7.85
N LEU A 23 -9.62 42.34 -8.90
CA LEU A 23 -10.03 40.92 -8.84
C LEU A 23 -9.18 40.00 -9.73
N GLY A 24 -8.28 40.53 -10.56
CA GLY A 24 -7.29 39.73 -11.29
C GLY A 24 -6.12 39.29 -10.40
N PRO A 25 -5.51 38.11 -10.61
CA PRO A 25 -4.27 37.73 -9.95
C PRO A 25 -3.11 38.55 -10.53
N GLY A 26 -2.99 39.81 -10.11
CA GLY A 26 -1.84 40.67 -10.41
C GLY A 26 -0.65 40.30 -9.54
N VAL A 27 0.53 40.16 -10.16
CA VAL A 27 1.80 40.08 -9.42
C VAL A 27 2.00 41.42 -8.71
N LYS A 28 1.96 41.42 -7.36
CA LYS A 28 2.33 42.62 -6.59
C LYS A 28 3.78 42.96 -6.91
N GLU A 29 4.00 44.08 -7.58
CA GLU A 29 5.32 44.66 -7.72
C GLU A 29 5.87 44.96 -6.31
N VAL A 30 7.02 44.37 -6.00
CA VAL A 30 7.69 44.61 -4.72
C VAL A 30 8.26 46.02 -4.79
N GLN A 31 7.72 46.93 -3.98
CA GLN A 31 8.24 48.30 -3.88
C GLN A 31 9.73 48.26 -3.55
N THR A 32 10.52 49.07 -4.25
CA THR A 32 11.96 49.19 -4.00
C THR A 32 12.19 49.77 -2.60
N THR A 33 13.32 49.44 -1.98
CA THR A 33 13.65 49.90 -0.61
C THR A 33 13.61 51.42 -0.46
N GLU A 34 13.91 52.16 -1.53
CA GLU A 34 13.83 53.62 -1.58
C GLU A 34 12.39 54.12 -1.58
N GLN A 35 11.49 53.49 -2.35
CA GLN A 35 10.06 53.82 -2.36
C GLN A 35 9.40 53.56 -1.00
N VAL A 36 9.79 52.47 -0.33
CA VAL A 36 9.32 52.16 1.03
C VAL A 36 9.82 53.18 2.04
N GLN A 37 11.06 53.66 1.90
CA GLN A 37 11.62 54.71 2.77
C GLN A 37 10.95 56.07 2.53
N LEU A 38 10.74 56.45 1.27
CA LEU A 38 10.02 57.67 0.90
C LEU A 38 8.58 57.64 1.41
N ALA A 39 7.87 56.52 1.24
CA ALA A 39 6.50 56.35 1.75
C ALA A 39 6.44 56.45 3.28
N LYS A 40 7.44 55.92 3.99
CA LYS A 40 7.57 56.07 5.46
C LYS A 40 7.84 57.52 5.85
N GLU A 41 8.70 58.24 5.12
CA GLU A 41 8.94 59.67 5.36
C GLU A 41 7.70 60.52 5.09
N GLN A 42 6.92 60.17 4.06
CA GLN A 42 5.67 60.83 3.71
C GLN A 42 4.62 60.60 4.80
N ALA A 43 4.40 59.36 5.24
CA ALA A 43 3.52 59.03 6.36
C ALA A 43 3.94 59.72 7.67
N ARG A 44 5.24 59.98 7.87
CA ARG A 44 5.74 60.74 9.03
C ARG A 44 5.48 62.24 8.92
N LYS A 45 5.51 62.80 7.71
CA LYS A 45 5.11 64.20 7.45
C LYS A 45 3.59 64.38 7.58
N ASP A 46 2.83 63.38 7.17
CA ASP A 46 1.36 63.37 7.22
C ASP A 46 0.82 62.98 8.63
N GLY A 47 1.70 62.64 9.57
CA GLY A 47 1.34 62.32 10.96
C GLY A 47 0.67 60.95 11.16
N THR A 48 0.60 60.12 10.12
CA THR A 48 -0.01 58.78 10.13
C THR A 48 1.02 57.65 10.32
N ALA A 49 2.25 57.99 10.71
CA ALA A 49 3.30 57.01 10.94
C ALA A 49 2.96 56.07 12.10
N SER A 50 3.26 54.77 11.95
CA SER A 50 3.04 53.79 13.00
C SER A 50 4.01 54.00 14.16
N LEU A 51 3.48 54.04 15.39
CA LEU A 51 4.22 54.17 16.66
C LEU A 51 5.42 53.20 16.84
N PHE A 52 5.44 52.08 16.10
CA PHE A 52 6.51 51.08 16.18
C PHE A 52 7.76 51.42 15.34
N ASP A 53 7.67 52.34 14.37
CA ASP A 53 8.82 52.75 13.56
C ASP A 53 9.73 53.77 14.30
N ASP A 54 9.18 54.52 15.28
CA ASP A 54 9.93 55.50 16.08
C ASP A 54 10.87 54.85 17.11
N VAL A 55 10.56 53.64 17.57
CA VAL A 55 11.36 52.90 18.57
C VAL A 55 12.69 52.40 17.98
N ALA A 56 12.77 52.20 16.66
CA ALA A 56 13.99 51.77 15.99
C ALA A 56 15.04 52.90 15.82
N GLY A 57 14.69 54.15 16.14
CA GLY A 57 15.49 55.35 15.93
C GLY A 57 16.46 55.74 17.06
N ALA A 58 16.54 54.99 18.17
CA ALA A 58 17.49 55.32 19.25
C ALA A 58 18.94 54.94 18.88
N LYS A 59 19.57 55.73 18.00
CA LYS A 59 21.00 55.68 17.71
C LYS A 59 21.79 56.50 18.72
N THR A 60 22.86 55.89 19.18
CA THR A 60 24.01 56.46 19.88
C THR A 60 24.50 57.77 19.24
N LYS A 61 24.80 58.76 20.09
CA LYS A 61 25.34 60.08 19.70
C LYS A 61 26.53 59.97 18.71
N PRO A 62 26.60 60.82 17.67
CA PRO A 62 27.77 60.94 16.82
C PRO A 62 28.84 61.81 17.50
N THR A 63 30.06 61.29 17.62
CA THR A 63 31.24 62.09 17.97
C THR A 63 31.80 62.79 16.73
N ALA A 64 32.09 64.09 16.88
CA ALA A 64 32.56 65.01 15.84
C ALA A 64 33.93 64.60 15.23
N PRO A 65 34.25 65.04 13.99
CA PRO A 65 35.50 64.68 13.33
C PRO A 65 36.65 65.56 13.83
N LYS A 66 37.71 64.93 14.37
CA LYS A 66 38.97 65.64 14.64
C LYS A 66 39.85 65.65 13.38
N LYS A 67 40.30 66.85 13.01
CA LYS A 67 41.33 67.15 12.01
C LYS A 67 42.61 66.34 12.27
N LYS A 68 43.23 65.87 11.19
CA LYS A 68 44.59 65.30 11.20
C LYS A 68 45.60 66.43 11.40
N ASN A 69 46.40 66.32 12.45
CA ASN A 69 47.73 66.93 12.50
C ASN A 69 48.74 65.79 12.55
N ASP A 70 49.74 65.93 11.69
CA ASP A 70 50.87 65.03 11.53
C ASP A 70 51.87 65.20 12.69
N ASN A 71 52.62 64.12 12.95
CA ASN A 71 53.70 63.96 13.91
C ASN A 71 53.34 63.69 15.38
N GLU A 72 53.28 62.39 15.73
CA GLU A 72 53.81 61.92 17.01
C GLU A 72 54.17 60.41 16.98
N VAL A 73 55.47 60.17 17.23
CA VAL A 73 56.20 58.97 17.65
C VAL A 73 55.47 57.61 17.65
N ARG A 74 56.04 56.66 16.90
CA ARG A 74 55.64 55.24 16.82
C ARG A 74 55.75 54.52 18.18
N LYS A 75 54.67 54.49 18.97
CA LYS A 75 54.46 53.45 19.98
C LYS A 75 54.07 52.14 19.28
N ILE A 76 54.89 51.11 19.46
CA ILE A 76 54.61 49.74 19.01
C ILE A 76 53.29 49.28 19.66
N LYS A 77 52.22 49.18 18.85
CA LYS A 77 50.90 48.70 19.31
C LYS A 77 50.98 47.19 19.52
N GLY A 78 50.98 46.76 20.79
CA GLY A 78 50.81 45.36 21.16
C GLY A 78 49.55 44.76 20.55
N VAL A 79 49.64 43.50 20.13
CA VAL A 79 48.55 42.73 19.50
C VAL A 79 47.28 42.78 20.37
N ARG A 80 46.21 43.37 19.85
CA ARG A 80 44.90 43.40 20.54
C ARG A 80 44.34 41.98 20.58
N LYS A 81 44.11 41.44 21.78
CA LYS A 81 43.47 40.12 21.96
C LYS A 81 42.07 40.12 21.30
N PRO A 82 41.69 39.08 20.54
CA PRO A 82 40.38 39.00 19.91
C PRO A 82 39.26 38.96 20.95
N LYS A 83 38.11 39.55 20.62
CA LYS A 83 36.93 39.48 21.49
C LYS A 83 36.48 38.02 21.65
N PRO A 84 36.06 37.60 22.85
CA PRO A 84 35.60 36.23 23.08
C PRO A 84 34.24 36.01 22.40
N ASN A 85 34.17 35.09 21.43
CA ASN A 85 32.94 34.78 20.68
C ASN A 85 32.00 33.79 21.39
N PHE A 86 32.38 33.29 22.56
CA PHE A 86 31.60 32.31 23.31
C PHE A 86 31.79 32.45 24.81
N HIS A 87 30.80 31.99 25.57
CA HIS A 87 30.88 31.87 27.01
C HIS A 87 30.66 30.41 27.44
N LYS A 88 31.65 29.81 28.09
CA LYS A 88 31.54 28.47 28.68
C LYS A 88 31.19 28.59 30.15
N TYR A 89 30.17 27.85 30.58
CA TYR A 89 29.78 27.73 31.98
C TYR A 89 29.59 26.27 32.35
N SER A 90 29.75 25.92 33.62
CA SER A 90 29.65 24.54 34.09
C SER A 90 29.05 24.47 35.49
N THR A 91 28.25 23.45 35.75
CA THR A 91 27.73 23.19 37.11
C THR A 91 28.81 22.56 37.99
N ALA A 92 28.61 22.63 39.30
CA ALA A 92 29.23 21.68 40.22
C ALA A 92 28.68 20.26 40.00
N ASN A 93 29.33 19.26 40.62
CA ASN A 93 28.95 17.87 40.47
C ASN A 93 27.54 17.61 41.05
N PHE A 94 26.74 16.85 40.30
CA PHE A 94 25.49 16.26 40.72
C PHE A 94 25.73 14.81 41.15
N LYS A 95 25.01 14.35 42.17
CA LYS A 95 24.93 12.94 42.55
C LYS A 95 23.98 12.19 41.62
N ILE A 96 24.30 12.19 40.33
CA ILE A 96 23.51 11.56 39.26
C ILE A 96 24.43 10.96 38.20
N SER A 97 23.95 9.90 37.53
CA SER A 97 24.66 9.35 36.38
C SER A 97 24.71 10.33 35.23
N HIS A 98 25.89 10.47 34.64
CA HIS A 98 26.12 11.19 33.40
C HIS A 98 25.08 10.88 32.30
N ARG A 99 24.67 9.61 32.13
CA ARG A 99 23.66 9.21 31.12
C ARG A 99 22.31 9.90 31.36
N LYS A 100 21.87 9.99 32.61
CA LYS A 100 20.60 10.63 32.99
C LYS A 100 20.67 12.14 32.81
N LEU A 101 21.78 12.76 33.24
CA LEU A 101 21.98 14.20 33.09
C LEU A 101 22.16 14.60 31.62
N ASN A 102 22.73 13.71 30.78
CA ASN A 102 22.92 13.96 29.35
C ASN A 102 21.60 14.06 28.58
N MET A 103 20.52 13.43 29.06
CA MET A 103 19.18 13.61 28.46
C MET A 103 18.73 15.08 28.57
N LEU A 104 18.97 15.73 29.70
CA LEU A 104 18.69 17.16 29.87
C LEU A 104 19.63 18.02 29.01
N GLY A 105 20.91 17.64 28.91
CA GLY A 105 21.86 18.30 28.01
C GLY A 105 21.42 18.28 26.55
N ARG A 106 20.96 17.12 26.05
CA ARG A 106 20.38 16.99 24.70
C ARG A 106 19.11 17.82 24.51
N GLN A 107 18.28 17.93 25.54
CA GLN A 107 17.04 18.70 25.48
C GLN A 107 17.28 20.20 25.32
N ILE A 108 18.36 20.74 25.88
CA ILE A 108 18.68 22.19 25.83
C ILE A 108 19.63 22.56 24.70
N ALA A 109 20.43 21.62 24.18
CA ALA A 109 21.37 21.88 23.10
C ALA A 109 20.66 22.38 21.82
N GLY A 110 21.20 23.43 21.21
CA GLY A 110 20.68 24.06 19.99
C GLY A 110 19.51 25.02 20.21
N LYS A 111 19.01 25.20 21.45
CA LYS A 111 17.88 26.09 21.73
C LYS A 111 18.35 27.50 22.10
N PRO A 112 17.55 28.55 21.80
CA PRO A 112 17.73 29.88 22.40
C PRO A 112 17.79 29.80 23.92
N ILE A 113 18.63 30.63 24.54
CA ILE A 113 18.90 30.55 25.98
C ILE A 113 17.63 30.67 26.82
N ASP A 114 16.73 31.59 26.48
CA ASP A 114 15.48 31.81 27.22
C ASP A 114 14.51 30.64 27.07
N TYR A 115 14.46 30.05 25.87
CA TYR A 115 13.66 28.85 25.64
C TYR A 115 14.23 27.64 26.39
N ALA A 116 15.56 27.52 26.52
CA ALA A 116 16.18 26.47 27.32
C ALA A 116 15.89 26.64 28.82
N ILE A 117 15.90 27.88 29.34
CA ILE A 117 15.52 28.18 30.72
C ILE A 117 14.05 27.79 30.97
N LEU A 118 13.14 28.21 30.08
CA LEU A 118 11.72 27.85 30.14
C LEU A 118 11.51 26.33 30.11
N GLN A 119 12.23 25.63 29.23
CA GLN A 119 12.16 24.17 29.15
C GLN A 119 12.65 23.47 30.42
N MET A 120 13.62 24.04 31.14
CA MET A 120 14.06 23.51 32.43
C MET A 120 13.08 23.86 33.56
N GLN A 121 12.39 25.00 33.50
CA GLN A 121 11.37 25.40 34.46
C GLN A 121 10.19 24.42 34.49
N PHE A 122 9.70 23.98 33.33
CA PHE A 122 8.58 23.04 33.21
C PHE A 122 9.00 21.56 33.18
N SER A 123 10.29 21.26 33.36
CA SER A 123 10.77 19.87 33.37
C SER A 123 10.63 19.26 34.76
N GLU A 124 9.91 18.14 34.87
CA GLU A 124 9.69 17.37 36.10
C GLU A 124 10.95 16.74 36.69
N LYS A 125 12.06 16.70 35.94
CA LYS A 125 13.27 15.99 36.38
C LYS A 125 13.93 16.77 37.49
N ARG A 126 14.17 16.17 38.67
CA ARG A 126 14.80 16.82 39.84
C ARG A 126 16.06 17.66 39.55
N ALA A 127 16.86 17.30 38.55
CA ALA A 127 18.05 18.05 38.17
C ALA A 127 17.76 19.35 37.37
N SER A 128 16.55 19.53 36.85
CA SER A 128 16.14 20.64 35.98
C SER A 128 16.28 22.00 36.67
N SER A 129 15.85 22.12 37.93
CA SER A 129 15.92 23.37 38.71
C SER A 129 17.35 23.92 38.82
N ARG A 130 18.32 23.06 39.10
CA ARG A 130 19.74 23.46 39.19
C ARG A 130 20.35 23.78 37.82
N VAL A 131 19.90 23.09 36.76
CA VAL A 131 20.32 23.40 35.38
C VAL A 131 19.71 24.73 34.92
N MET A 132 18.46 25.02 35.26
CA MET A 132 17.78 26.30 35.01
C MET A 132 18.56 27.47 35.61
N ASN A 133 18.88 27.39 36.91
CA ASN A 133 19.66 28.42 37.59
C ASN A 133 21.04 28.61 36.95
N MET A 134 21.70 27.51 36.57
CA MET A 134 22.98 27.58 35.86
C MET A 134 22.87 28.29 34.51
N LEU A 135 21.82 28.02 33.72
CA LEU A 135 21.61 28.69 32.44
C LEU A 135 21.33 30.19 32.60
N ALA A 136 20.57 30.58 33.63
CA ALA A 136 20.35 31.99 33.96
C ALA A 136 21.65 32.70 34.31
N THR A 137 22.49 32.11 35.18
CA THR A 137 23.81 32.67 35.51
C THR A 137 24.74 32.72 34.29
N ALA A 138 24.72 31.69 33.45
CA ALA A 138 25.52 31.64 32.23
C ALA A 138 25.12 32.73 31.23
N ARG A 139 23.82 33.02 31.09
CA ARG A 139 23.29 34.12 30.26
C ARG A 139 23.80 35.47 30.78
N ASP A 140 23.67 35.71 32.08
CA ASP A 140 24.11 36.96 32.71
C ASP A 140 25.62 37.16 32.57
N HIS A 141 26.41 36.10 32.73
CA HIS A 141 27.87 36.15 32.56
C HIS A 141 28.28 36.40 31.10
N ALA A 142 27.57 35.79 30.14
CA ALA A 142 27.80 36.01 28.71
C ALA A 142 27.54 37.48 28.33
N SER A 143 26.46 38.07 28.84
CA SER A 143 26.10 39.48 28.62
C SER A 143 27.07 40.43 29.33
N ARG A 144 27.26 40.27 30.65
CA ARG A 144 28.02 41.23 31.46
C ARG A 144 29.52 41.21 31.18
N TYR A 145 30.13 40.01 31.16
CA TYR A 145 31.59 39.85 31.07
C TYR A 145 32.09 39.62 29.64
N LYS A 146 31.35 38.89 28.81
CA LYS A 146 31.77 38.58 27.43
C LYS A 146 31.17 39.54 26.40
N LYS A 147 30.25 40.42 26.80
CA LYS A 147 29.58 41.42 25.95
C LYS A 147 28.89 40.79 24.73
N LEU A 148 28.36 39.58 24.91
CA LEU A 148 27.55 38.90 23.89
C LEU A 148 26.10 39.41 23.95
N PRO A 149 25.41 39.60 22.80
CA PRO A 149 24.06 40.10 22.74
C PRO A 149 23.06 39.07 23.27
N GLU A 150 22.38 39.41 24.37
CA GLU A 150 21.48 38.51 25.10
C GLU A 150 20.38 37.90 24.23
N GLY A 151 19.69 38.72 23.42
CA GLY A 151 18.59 38.27 22.55
C GLY A 151 19.00 37.35 21.39
N LYS A 152 20.30 37.11 21.18
CA LYS A 152 20.82 36.17 20.17
C LYS A 152 21.59 35.00 20.78
N LEU A 153 21.59 34.87 22.11
CA LEU A 153 22.30 33.78 22.77
C LEU A 153 21.59 32.44 22.54
N VAL A 154 22.35 31.47 22.04
CA VAL A 154 21.91 30.09 21.85
C VAL A 154 22.84 29.17 22.62
N VAL A 155 22.28 28.11 23.20
CA VAL A 155 23.03 26.99 23.77
C VAL A 155 23.64 26.21 22.61
N ALA A 156 24.81 26.62 22.13
CA ALA A 156 25.44 26.01 20.97
C ALA A 156 25.82 24.55 21.23
N GLU A 157 26.39 24.28 22.41
CA GLU A 157 26.83 22.96 22.82
C GLU A 157 26.46 22.73 24.30
N ALA A 158 25.99 21.53 24.62
CA ALA A 158 25.77 21.09 25.99
C ALA A 158 26.21 19.64 26.13
N TRP A 159 27.11 19.36 27.07
CA TRP A 159 27.62 18.01 27.30
C TRP A 159 27.83 17.74 28.78
N VAL A 160 27.91 16.45 29.13
CA VAL A 160 28.04 15.99 30.51
C VAL A 160 29.33 15.21 30.69
N THR A 161 30.12 15.60 31.68
CA THR A 161 31.34 14.91 32.08
C THR A 161 31.10 14.09 33.35
N LYS A 162 31.76 12.93 33.46
CA LYS A 162 31.77 12.12 34.69
C LYS A 162 32.53 12.87 35.79
N GLY A 163 31.97 12.87 36.99
CA GLY A 163 32.61 13.41 38.19
C GLY A 163 33.37 12.33 38.97
N PRO A 164 33.97 12.69 40.13
CA PRO A 164 34.67 11.73 40.98
C PRO A 164 33.71 10.64 41.44
N ARG A 165 34.14 9.38 41.34
CA ARG A 165 33.34 8.22 41.77
C ARG A 165 33.35 8.13 43.29
N LEU A 166 32.18 7.93 43.88
CA LEU A 166 32.08 7.59 45.30
C LEU A 166 32.63 6.18 45.53
N PRO A 167 33.13 5.88 46.75
CA PRO A 167 33.61 4.55 47.08
C PRO A 167 32.54 3.49 46.78
N PRO A 168 32.94 2.34 46.20
CA PRO A 168 32.02 1.25 45.89
C PRO A 168 31.34 0.70 47.15
N ARG A 169 30.10 0.24 47.01
CA ARG A 169 29.33 -0.44 48.06
C ARG A 169 29.08 -1.89 47.66
N LEU A 170 29.06 -2.77 48.65
CA LEU A 170 28.68 -4.18 48.46
C LEU A 170 27.20 -4.28 48.09
N GLU A 171 26.88 -5.05 47.05
CA GLU A 171 25.52 -5.39 46.64
C GLU A 171 25.34 -6.90 46.83
N ALA A 172 24.80 -7.31 47.98
CA ALA A 172 24.54 -8.72 48.25
C ALA A 172 23.49 -9.28 47.28
N ARG A 173 23.75 -10.47 46.73
CA ARG A 173 22.86 -11.21 45.83
C ARG A 173 22.58 -12.61 46.40
N GLY A 174 21.64 -13.32 45.79
CA GLY A 174 21.35 -14.70 46.18
C GLY A 174 22.54 -15.64 45.98
N ARG A 175 22.52 -16.77 46.70
CA ARG A 175 23.54 -17.85 46.61
C ARG A 175 24.97 -17.41 46.94
N GLY A 176 25.14 -16.46 47.87
CA GLY A 176 26.47 -15.99 48.28
C GLY A 176 27.21 -15.14 47.24
N HIS A 177 26.59 -14.84 46.10
CA HIS A 177 27.15 -13.89 45.14
C HIS A 177 27.06 -12.46 45.67
N TYR A 178 28.04 -11.64 45.33
CA TYR A 178 27.97 -10.19 45.56
C TYR A 178 28.39 -9.42 44.31
N GLY A 179 27.75 -8.28 44.11
CA GLY A 179 28.14 -7.28 43.13
C GLY A 179 28.74 -6.05 43.80
N THR A 180 29.26 -5.14 42.99
CA THR A 180 29.76 -3.84 43.45
C THR A 180 28.90 -2.72 42.89
N ARG A 181 28.26 -1.95 43.77
CA ARG A 181 27.43 -0.80 43.40
C ARG A 181 28.18 0.51 43.63
N THR A 182 28.40 1.27 42.57
CA THR A 182 29.01 2.62 42.65
C THR A 182 27.95 3.69 42.37
N HIS A 183 27.91 4.74 43.19
CA HIS A 183 27.06 5.91 42.91
C HIS A 183 27.83 6.92 42.04
N PRO A 184 27.40 7.17 40.79
CA PRO A 184 28.10 8.09 39.91
C PRO A 184 27.80 9.55 40.26
N ASN A 185 28.83 10.39 40.12
CA ASN A 185 28.67 11.84 40.06
C ASN A 185 28.88 12.33 38.62
N SER A 186 28.27 13.44 38.24
CA SER A 186 28.47 14.06 36.93
C SER A 186 28.20 15.56 36.95
N LYS A 187 28.79 16.32 36.02
CA LYS A 187 28.53 17.75 35.84
C LYS A 187 28.19 18.06 34.38
N ILE A 188 27.34 19.04 34.16
CA ILE A 188 26.97 19.51 32.82
C ILE A 188 27.72 20.81 32.52
N SER A 189 28.23 20.92 31.29
CA SER A 189 28.90 22.10 30.75
C SER A 189 28.12 22.59 29.53
N VAL A 190 28.01 23.91 29.40
CA VAL A 190 27.31 24.57 28.30
C VAL A 190 28.23 25.63 27.69
N ILE A 191 28.17 25.76 26.36
CA ILE A 191 28.77 26.87 25.63
C ILE A 191 27.65 27.71 25.01
N LEU A 192 27.61 28.99 25.37
CA LEU A 192 26.74 29.99 24.77
C LEU A 192 27.49 30.72 23.66
N LYS A 193 26.86 30.83 22.49
CA LYS A 193 27.34 31.59 21.32
C LYS A 193 26.19 32.43 20.75
N GLU A 194 26.54 33.40 19.94
CA GLU A 194 25.56 34.09 19.09
C GLU A 194 25.03 33.10 18.03
N GLY A 195 23.71 32.88 18.04
CA GLY A 195 23.01 32.04 17.10
C GLY A 195 22.09 32.83 16.17
N LYS A 196 21.59 32.14 15.15
CA LYS A 196 20.54 32.67 14.28
C LYS A 196 19.21 32.68 15.04
N THR A 197 18.36 33.66 14.78
CA THR A 197 17.00 33.65 15.34
C THR A 197 16.17 32.55 14.67
N VAL A 198 15.13 32.06 15.36
CA VAL A 198 14.24 30.99 14.84
C VAL A 198 13.65 31.36 13.47
N GLU A 199 13.34 32.63 13.25
CA GLU A 199 12.86 33.14 11.96
C GLU A 199 13.91 33.05 10.86
N GLN A 200 15.16 33.40 11.17
CA GLN A 200 16.28 33.26 10.24
C GLN A 200 16.56 31.79 9.91
N GLU A 201 16.43 30.89 10.88
CA GLU A 201 16.55 29.45 10.65
C GLU A 201 15.41 28.92 9.76
N LYS A 202 14.16 29.30 10.05
CA LYS A 202 12.99 28.94 9.22
C LYS A 202 13.14 29.49 7.80
N ALA A 203 13.58 30.73 7.65
CA ALA A 203 13.82 31.36 6.35
C ALA A 203 14.95 30.65 5.59
N ALA A 204 16.06 30.31 6.25
CA ALA A 204 17.15 29.55 5.64
C ALA A 204 16.70 28.13 5.25
N ALA A 205 15.91 27.46 6.08
CA ALA A 205 15.34 26.14 5.79
C ALA A 205 14.34 26.21 4.61
N ARG A 206 13.49 27.23 4.58
CA ARG A 206 12.57 27.49 3.46
C ARG A 206 13.34 27.76 2.18
N LYS A 207 14.38 28.59 2.22
CA LYS A 207 15.26 28.86 1.07
C LYS A 207 15.95 27.57 0.59
N ARG A 208 16.46 26.74 1.51
CA ARG A 208 17.05 25.44 1.17
C ARG A 208 16.05 24.48 0.55
N LYS A 209 14.81 24.45 1.05
CA LYS A 209 13.72 23.63 0.47
C LYS A 209 13.32 24.14 -0.91
N LEU A 210 13.17 25.46 -1.08
CA LEU A 210 12.89 26.09 -2.38
C LEU A 210 13.98 25.77 -3.39
N ASN A 211 15.26 25.87 -3.01
CA ASN A 211 16.38 25.49 -3.87
C ASN A 211 16.39 23.98 -4.24
N LYS A 212 15.66 23.14 -3.50
CA LYS A 212 15.52 21.69 -3.78
C LYS A 212 14.32 21.38 -4.67
N ILE A 213 13.33 22.28 -4.73
CA ILE A 213 12.15 22.13 -5.58
C ILE A 213 12.55 22.64 -6.96
N VAL A 214 13.02 21.73 -7.81
CA VAL A 214 13.20 21.97 -9.25
C VAL A 214 11.91 21.51 -9.94
N SER A 215 11.29 22.40 -10.71
CA SER A 215 10.08 22.07 -11.49
C SER A 215 10.42 21.07 -12.60
N ALA A 216 9.59 20.04 -12.78
CA ALA A 216 9.67 19.08 -13.89
C ALA A 216 9.19 19.67 -15.23
N ALA A 217 9.47 20.95 -15.48
CA ALA A 217 9.28 21.57 -16.79
C ALA A 217 10.61 21.46 -17.56
N LEU A 218 10.50 21.51 -18.90
CA LEU A 218 11.51 21.25 -19.93
C LEU A 218 12.76 22.15 -19.84
N VAL A 219 13.51 22.05 -18.74
CA VAL A 219 14.87 22.59 -18.62
C VAL A 219 15.79 21.41 -18.91
N ARG A 220 16.66 21.56 -19.92
CA ARG A 220 17.75 20.62 -20.17
C ARG A 220 18.56 20.50 -18.88
N GLU A 221 18.38 19.41 -18.14
CA GLU A 221 19.35 19.01 -17.13
C GLU A 221 20.58 18.51 -17.90
N ASP A 222 21.62 19.33 -17.97
CA ASP A 222 22.96 18.91 -18.42
C ASP A 222 23.58 17.95 -17.38
N LYS A 223 22.97 16.77 -17.26
CA LYS A 223 23.51 15.66 -16.48
C LYS A 223 24.50 14.94 -17.37
N PRO A 224 25.78 14.82 -16.98
CA PRO A 224 26.75 14.07 -17.77
C PRO A 224 26.30 12.61 -17.86
N ILE A 225 26.14 12.11 -19.09
CA ILE A 225 25.87 10.70 -19.37
C ILE A 225 27.09 9.92 -18.90
N ARG A 226 26.94 9.14 -17.82
CA ARG A 226 28.00 8.28 -17.32
C ARG A 226 27.95 6.97 -18.11
N ASN A 227 29.06 6.63 -18.78
CA ASN A 227 29.24 5.39 -19.55
C ASN A 227 28.38 5.27 -20.84
N PRO A 228 28.45 6.22 -21.79
CA PRO A 228 27.74 6.09 -23.07
C PRO A 228 28.35 4.98 -23.93
N SER A 229 27.51 4.23 -24.66
CA SER A 229 27.99 3.22 -25.60
C SER A 229 28.70 3.87 -26.81
N PRO A 230 29.65 3.19 -27.46
CA PRO A 230 30.43 3.77 -28.58
C PRO A 230 29.60 4.12 -29.82
N THR A 231 28.33 3.71 -29.88
CA THR A 231 27.47 3.78 -31.08
C THR A 231 26.61 5.05 -31.16
N TRP A 232 26.63 5.92 -30.14
CA TRP A 232 25.78 7.12 -30.07
C TRP A 232 26.52 8.41 -30.43
N GLY A 233 27.32 8.38 -31.51
CA GLY A 233 27.85 9.57 -32.18
C GLY A 233 27.07 9.84 -33.46
N CYS A 234 26.10 10.74 -33.43
CA CYS A 234 25.32 11.11 -34.62
C CYS A 234 26.20 11.94 -35.58
N ILE A 235 26.61 11.30 -36.67
CA ILE A 235 27.31 11.94 -37.80
C ILE A 235 26.28 12.70 -38.63
N ARG A 236 26.51 14.00 -38.75
CA ARG A 236 25.80 14.93 -39.63
C ARG A 236 26.27 14.68 -41.06
N ALA A 237 25.45 14.10 -41.92
CA ALA A 237 25.74 13.98 -43.35
C ALA A 237 24.51 14.35 -44.19
N GLN A 238 24.73 15.31 -45.09
CA GLN A 238 23.83 15.77 -46.15
C GLN A 238 23.89 14.83 -47.37
N SER A 239 22.80 14.87 -48.14
CA SER A 239 22.72 14.81 -49.61
C SER A 239 22.32 13.49 -50.31
N CYS A 240 21.38 13.69 -51.25
CA CYS A 240 21.14 13.01 -52.55
C CYS A 240 20.17 11.79 -52.65
N PHE A 241 18.99 12.13 -53.20
CA PHE A 241 18.05 11.45 -54.16
C PHE A 241 18.55 10.21 -54.96
N PRO A 242 17.70 9.43 -55.71
CA PRO A 242 16.29 9.67 -56.14
C PRO A 242 15.30 8.47 -56.10
N LEU A 243 14.06 8.76 -56.51
CA LEU A 243 12.93 7.87 -56.85
C LEU A 243 13.26 6.81 -57.92
N THR A 244 12.55 5.66 -57.89
CA THR A 244 11.77 5.11 -59.04
C THR A 244 10.98 3.83 -58.67
N THR A 245 9.68 3.86 -58.96
CA THR A 245 8.81 2.82 -59.58
C THR A 245 8.90 1.34 -59.17
N THR A 246 7.78 0.74 -58.71
CA THR A 246 6.84 -0.07 -59.53
C THR A 246 5.93 -0.91 -58.62
N MET A 247 4.61 -0.79 -58.80
CA MET A 247 3.63 -1.81 -58.36
C MET A 247 3.82 -3.12 -59.12
N PRO A 248 3.34 -4.24 -58.57
CA PRO A 248 2.22 -4.89 -59.25
C PRO A 248 1.10 -5.41 -58.32
N LYS A 249 -0.11 -5.35 -58.88
CA LYS A 249 -1.32 -6.09 -58.50
C LYS A 249 -1.15 -7.59 -58.79
N CYS A 250 -1.63 -8.44 -57.89
CA CYS A 250 -2.19 -9.79 -58.13
C CYS A 250 -3.20 -10.03 -56.99
N TRP A 251 -4.52 -9.89 -57.18
CA TRP A 251 -5.49 -10.84 -57.76
C TRP A 251 -5.52 -12.23 -57.11
N LEU A 252 -6.63 -12.44 -56.37
CA LEU A 252 -7.42 -13.65 -56.13
C LEU A 252 -6.71 -15.01 -56.05
N THR A 253 -6.91 -15.71 -54.93
CA THR A 253 -7.92 -16.79 -54.81
C THR A 253 -7.98 -17.30 -53.36
N LEU A 254 -9.14 -17.16 -52.72
CA LEU A 254 -9.51 -17.86 -51.47
C LEU A 254 -9.79 -19.34 -51.76
N PRO A 255 -9.36 -20.29 -50.90
CA PRO A 255 -10.03 -21.57 -50.77
C PRO A 255 -11.12 -21.45 -49.70
N LEU A 256 -12.36 -21.56 -50.16
CA LEU A 256 -13.59 -21.67 -49.39
C LEU A 256 -13.57 -22.99 -48.61
N PHE A 257 -13.15 -22.98 -47.34
CA PHE A 257 -13.37 -24.10 -46.44
C PHE A 257 -14.83 -24.06 -45.98
N LEU A 258 -15.64 -24.95 -46.57
CA LEU A 258 -16.98 -25.29 -46.09
C LEU A 258 -16.88 -25.80 -44.64
N PHE A 259 -17.08 -24.89 -43.69
CA PHE A 259 -17.52 -25.26 -42.35
C PHE A 259 -18.97 -25.68 -42.49
N ALA A 260 -19.21 -27.00 -42.40
CA ALA A 260 -20.52 -27.55 -42.15
C ALA A 260 -21.01 -27.00 -40.80
N ALA A 261 -21.74 -25.90 -40.83
CA ALA A 261 -22.59 -25.48 -39.74
C ALA A 261 -23.69 -26.55 -39.62
N SER A 262 -23.48 -27.52 -38.75
CA SER A 262 -24.56 -28.30 -38.16
C SER A 262 -25.43 -27.35 -37.35
N ALA A 263 -26.36 -26.70 -38.05
CA ALA A 263 -27.54 -26.11 -37.45
C ALA A 263 -28.34 -27.28 -36.85
N PHE A 264 -28.11 -27.55 -35.56
CA PHE A 264 -29.08 -28.29 -34.77
C PHE A 264 -30.31 -27.38 -34.65
N ALA A 265 -31.27 -27.58 -35.53
CA ALA A 265 -32.66 -27.28 -35.21
C ALA A 265 -32.97 -28.02 -33.91
N SER A 266 -33.27 -27.27 -32.85
CA SER A 266 -33.53 -27.79 -31.52
C SER A 266 -34.74 -28.71 -31.52
N SER A 267 -34.54 -30.03 -31.42
CA SER A 267 -35.49 -30.84 -30.68
C SER A 267 -35.27 -30.52 -29.21
N GLN A 268 -36.28 -29.98 -28.52
CA GLN A 268 -36.15 -29.66 -27.10
C GLN A 268 -36.10 -30.97 -26.31
N SER A 269 -34.90 -31.46 -26.00
CA SER A 269 -34.74 -32.70 -25.22
C SER A 269 -35.10 -32.53 -23.73
N PHE A 270 -35.24 -31.29 -23.24
CA PHE A 270 -35.55 -30.96 -21.86
C PHE A 270 -36.56 -29.83 -21.74
N GLU A 271 -37.30 -29.84 -20.64
CA GLU A 271 -38.15 -28.75 -20.16
C GLU A 271 -37.74 -28.40 -18.72
N ASN A 272 -37.73 -27.11 -18.39
CA ASN A 272 -37.45 -26.64 -17.04
C ASN A 272 -38.76 -26.50 -16.25
N THR A 273 -39.00 -27.38 -15.29
CA THR A 273 -40.20 -27.30 -14.44
C THR A 273 -40.13 -26.09 -13.50
N ALA A 274 -38.95 -25.79 -12.96
CA ALA A 274 -38.74 -24.57 -12.18
C ALA A 274 -37.28 -24.11 -12.26
N ILE A 275 -37.07 -22.80 -12.35
CA ILE A 275 -35.76 -22.17 -12.13
C ILE A 275 -35.86 -21.25 -10.90
N VAL A 276 -35.03 -21.53 -9.89
CA VAL A 276 -34.94 -20.70 -8.69
C VAL A 276 -33.53 -20.15 -8.56
N ARG A 277 -33.36 -18.86 -8.84
CA ARG A 277 -32.10 -18.14 -8.65
C ARG A 277 -32.10 -17.46 -7.28
N THR A 278 -31.11 -17.75 -6.46
CA THR A 278 -30.88 -17.10 -5.17
C THR A 278 -29.58 -16.33 -5.22
N VAL A 279 -29.63 -15.02 -5.01
CA VAL A 279 -28.49 -14.11 -5.01
C VAL A 279 -28.26 -13.66 -3.57
N GLU A 280 -27.07 -13.88 -3.03
CA GLU A 280 -26.67 -13.46 -1.69
C GLU A 280 -25.61 -12.35 -1.79
N LEU A 281 -25.95 -11.17 -1.29
CA LEU A 281 -25.17 -9.95 -1.44
C LEU A 281 -24.11 -9.84 -0.34
N GLY A 282 -22.83 -9.91 -0.71
CA GLY A 282 -21.69 -9.96 0.22
C GLY A 282 -20.69 -8.81 0.13
N GLY A 283 -21.05 -7.69 -0.51
CA GLY A 283 -20.10 -6.60 -0.81
C GLY A 283 -19.40 -6.88 -2.14
N SER A 284 -18.06 -6.93 -2.16
CA SER A 284 -17.28 -7.12 -3.40
C SER A 284 -17.50 -8.49 -4.06
N VAL A 285 -18.02 -9.45 -3.28
CA VAL A 285 -18.40 -10.80 -3.72
C VAL A 285 -19.91 -10.97 -3.62
N VAL A 286 -20.52 -11.50 -4.68
CA VAL A 286 -21.94 -11.90 -4.70
C VAL A 286 -22.02 -13.39 -5.01
N HIS A 287 -22.67 -14.15 -4.13
CA HIS A 287 -22.88 -15.58 -4.33
C HIS A 287 -24.21 -15.81 -5.01
N VAL A 288 -24.21 -16.49 -6.16
CA VAL A 288 -25.43 -16.77 -6.93
C VAL A 288 -25.59 -18.28 -7.05
N THR A 289 -26.70 -18.77 -6.51
CA THR A 289 -27.09 -20.18 -6.58
C THR A 289 -28.34 -20.30 -7.44
N THR A 290 -28.20 -20.89 -8.62
CA THR A 290 -29.32 -21.13 -9.53
C THR A 290 -29.68 -22.60 -9.54
N THR A 291 -30.88 -22.93 -9.07
CA THR A 291 -31.41 -24.30 -9.09
C THR A 291 -32.29 -24.49 -10.32
N TYR A 292 -31.94 -25.43 -11.18
CA TYR A 292 -32.70 -25.87 -12.35
C TYR A 292 -33.38 -27.21 -12.03
N ALA A 293 -34.70 -27.21 -11.94
CA ALA A 293 -35.49 -28.43 -11.87
C ALA A 293 -35.83 -28.89 -13.30
N ILE A 294 -34.99 -29.76 -13.85
CA ILE A 294 -35.07 -30.21 -15.25
C ILE A 294 -35.96 -31.45 -15.36
N LYS A 295 -36.68 -31.58 -16.47
CA LYS A 295 -37.49 -32.75 -16.85
C LYS A 295 -37.08 -33.19 -18.25
N ALA A 296 -36.72 -34.47 -18.40
CA ALA A 296 -36.33 -35.01 -19.69
C ALA A 296 -37.56 -35.32 -20.56
N LEU A 297 -37.54 -34.86 -21.82
CA LEU A 297 -38.59 -35.13 -22.82
C LEU A 297 -38.26 -36.33 -23.71
N GLU A 298 -36.97 -36.68 -23.82
CA GLU A 298 -36.45 -37.80 -24.60
C GLU A 298 -35.63 -38.76 -23.71
N ASP A 299 -35.52 -40.02 -24.12
CA ASP A 299 -34.75 -41.04 -23.39
C ASP A 299 -33.25 -40.95 -23.66
N GLY A 300 -32.44 -41.27 -22.65
CA GLY A 300 -30.99 -41.49 -22.84
C GLY A 300 -30.14 -40.21 -22.84
N GLN A 301 -30.70 -39.09 -22.40
CA GLN A 301 -29.98 -37.81 -22.34
C GLN A 301 -28.87 -37.82 -21.28
N LYS A 302 -27.68 -37.37 -21.68
CA LYS A 302 -26.43 -37.42 -20.89
C LYS A 302 -25.92 -36.06 -20.43
N SER A 303 -26.31 -34.98 -21.12
CA SER A 303 -25.84 -33.63 -20.84
C SER A 303 -26.98 -32.65 -20.82
N TYR A 304 -26.86 -31.61 -20.00
CA TYR A 304 -27.80 -30.51 -19.90
C TYR A 304 -27.07 -29.19 -20.14
N THR A 305 -27.62 -28.33 -21.00
CA THR A 305 -26.98 -27.07 -21.39
C THR A 305 -27.56 -25.87 -20.64
N ILE A 306 -26.69 -25.05 -20.04
CA ILE A 306 -27.04 -23.79 -19.38
C ILE A 306 -26.57 -22.62 -20.23
N ALA A 307 -27.39 -21.57 -20.34
CA ALA A 307 -26.99 -20.30 -20.91
C ALA A 307 -26.68 -19.27 -19.80
N LEU A 308 -25.53 -18.61 -19.87
CA LEU A 308 -25.16 -17.48 -19.03
C LEU A 308 -25.10 -16.22 -19.88
N GLY A 309 -25.73 -15.12 -19.44
CA GLY A 309 -25.63 -13.86 -20.18
C GLY A 309 -24.19 -13.34 -20.24
N ARG A 310 -23.84 -12.59 -21.28
CA ARG A 310 -22.49 -12.01 -21.47
C ARG A 310 -22.00 -11.24 -20.24
N GLY A 311 -22.83 -10.38 -19.67
CA GLY A 311 -22.48 -9.61 -18.46
C GLY A 311 -22.33 -10.47 -17.21
N GLU A 312 -23.11 -11.55 -17.10
CA GLU A 312 -23.04 -12.50 -15.99
C GLU A 312 -21.77 -13.34 -16.08
N LYS A 313 -21.41 -13.84 -17.27
CA LYS A 313 -20.15 -14.58 -17.46
C LYS A 313 -18.92 -13.69 -17.26
N ALA A 314 -18.95 -12.43 -17.74
CA ALA A 314 -17.83 -11.49 -17.59
C ALA A 314 -17.50 -11.15 -16.12
N THR A 315 -18.50 -11.18 -15.24
CA THR A 315 -18.36 -10.87 -13.81
C THR A 315 -18.22 -12.12 -12.94
N THR A 316 -18.47 -13.31 -13.50
CA THR A 316 -18.34 -14.59 -12.79
C THR A 316 -16.87 -15.00 -12.71
N SER A 317 -16.35 -15.16 -11.50
CA SER A 317 -14.98 -15.65 -11.27
C SER A 317 -14.91 -17.16 -10.99
N PHE A 318 -15.92 -17.71 -10.32
CA PHE A 318 -15.98 -19.13 -9.97
C PHE A 318 -17.31 -19.72 -10.43
N LEU A 319 -17.27 -20.95 -10.94
CA LEU A 319 -18.44 -21.69 -11.39
C LEU A 319 -18.32 -23.17 -11.02
N GLU A 320 -19.38 -23.73 -10.43
CA GLU A 320 -19.46 -25.14 -10.06
C GLU A 320 -20.90 -25.65 -10.19
N ALA A 321 -21.08 -26.82 -10.80
CA ALA A 321 -22.38 -27.47 -10.93
C ALA A 321 -22.48 -28.72 -10.05
N LYS A 322 -23.60 -28.91 -9.36
CA LYS A 322 -23.85 -30.06 -8.46
C LYS A 322 -25.29 -30.55 -8.61
N VAL A 323 -25.54 -31.80 -8.22
CA VAL A 323 -26.92 -32.26 -7.99
C VAL A 323 -27.34 -31.83 -6.59
N LYS A 324 -28.57 -31.33 -6.44
CA LYS A 324 -29.11 -30.90 -5.14
C LYS A 324 -28.99 -32.02 -4.09
N GLY A 325 -28.27 -31.77 -3.01
CA GLY A 325 -28.02 -32.73 -1.93
C GLY A 325 -26.74 -33.55 -2.05
N GLN A 326 -26.02 -33.46 -3.17
CA GLN A 326 -24.72 -34.10 -3.37
C GLN A 326 -23.59 -33.07 -3.30
N GLN A 327 -22.47 -33.43 -2.67
CA GLN A 327 -21.29 -32.56 -2.53
C GLN A 327 -20.33 -32.65 -3.73
N GLN A 328 -20.45 -33.70 -4.55
CA GLN A 328 -19.56 -33.92 -5.68
C GLN A 328 -19.90 -32.98 -6.85
N ALA A 329 -18.89 -32.25 -7.33
CA ALA A 329 -19.00 -31.41 -8.51
C ALA A 329 -19.17 -32.24 -9.79
N LEU A 330 -20.03 -31.77 -10.70
CA LEU A 330 -20.22 -32.31 -12.03
C LEU A 330 -19.20 -31.72 -13.01
N GLN A 331 -18.88 -32.46 -14.06
CA GLN A 331 -18.02 -31.95 -15.13
C GLN A 331 -18.79 -30.93 -15.98
N VAL A 332 -18.21 -29.75 -16.13
CA VAL A 332 -18.74 -28.66 -16.95
C VAL A 332 -17.83 -28.47 -18.15
N LYS A 333 -18.41 -28.45 -19.36
CA LYS A 333 -17.73 -28.14 -20.62
C LYS A 333 -18.22 -26.78 -21.12
N GLU A 334 -17.30 -25.83 -21.24
CA GLU A 334 -17.60 -24.51 -21.78
C GLU A 334 -17.55 -24.54 -23.31
N HIS A 335 -18.60 -24.06 -23.98
CA HIS A 335 -18.58 -23.87 -25.43
C HIS A 335 -17.75 -22.65 -25.82
N ALA A 336 -17.25 -22.61 -27.06
CA ALA A 336 -16.62 -21.40 -27.59
C ALA A 336 -17.64 -20.25 -27.62
N PHE A 337 -17.18 -19.03 -27.33
CA PHE A 337 -18.03 -17.84 -27.37
C PHE A 337 -18.59 -17.63 -28.79
N ASP A 338 -19.91 -17.71 -28.93
CA ASP A 338 -20.59 -17.40 -30.18
C ASP A 338 -20.72 -15.86 -30.31
N ALA A 339 -20.08 -15.29 -31.32
CA ALA A 339 -20.06 -13.84 -31.53
C ALA A 339 -21.44 -13.25 -31.84
N ASN A 340 -22.40 -14.10 -32.26
CA ASN A 340 -23.76 -13.69 -32.61
C ASN A 340 -24.74 -13.77 -31.43
N GLY A 341 -24.40 -14.50 -30.36
CA GLY A 341 -25.24 -14.67 -29.17
C GLY A 341 -24.76 -13.82 -28.00
N ASP A 342 -25.66 -13.10 -27.34
CA ASP A 342 -25.35 -12.32 -26.12
C ASP A 342 -25.24 -13.20 -24.84
N TYR A 343 -25.05 -14.51 -25.03
CA TYR A 343 -24.96 -15.52 -23.97
C TYR A 343 -23.87 -16.56 -24.26
N HIS A 344 -23.42 -17.24 -23.21
CA HIS A 344 -22.41 -18.27 -23.22
C HIS A 344 -23.04 -19.61 -22.81
N LEU A 345 -22.79 -20.67 -23.58
CA LEU A 345 -23.35 -22.00 -23.30
C LEU A 345 -22.37 -22.87 -22.49
N LEU A 346 -22.94 -23.65 -21.56
CA LEU A 346 -22.22 -24.55 -20.67
C LEU A 346 -22.92 -25.90 -20.67
N ASP A 347 -22.22 -26.96 -21.07
CA ASP A 347 -22.74 -28.32 -21.01
C ASP A 347 -22.32 -29.00 -19.70
N ILE A 348 -23.31 -29.46 -18.95
CA ILE A 348 -23.12 -30.19 -17.70
C ILE A 348 -23.34 -31.68 -17.98
N ALA A 349 -22.33 -32.50 -17.68
CA ALA A 349 -22.48 -33.95 -17.75
C ALA A 349 -23.31 -34.46 -16.56
N LEU A 350 -24.40 -35.15 -16.86
CA LEU A 350 -25.28 -35.75 -15.85
C LEU A 350 -24.63 -37.03 -15.27
N PRO A 351 -24.74 -37.28 -13.96
CA PRO A 351 -24.13 -38.46 -13.34
C PRO A 351 -24.83 -39.76 -13.73
N LYS A 352 -26.11 -39.69 -14.08
CA LYS A 352 -26.92 -40.80 -14.59
C LYS A 352 -27.75 -40.30 -15.77
N THR A 353 -27.91 -41.15 -16.78
CA THR A 353 -28.81 -40.88 -17.90
C THR A 353 -30.24 -40.75 -17.40
N LEU A 354 -30.94 -39.71 -17.83
CA LEU A 354 -32.35 -39.52 -17.50
C LEU A 354 -33.23 -40.25 -18.52
N SER A 355 -34.25 -40.94 -18.03
CA SER A 355 -35.34 -41.45 -18.85
C SER A 355 -36.43 -40.40 -18.96
N THR A 356 -37.28 -40.53 -19.97
CA THR A 356 -38.47 -39.73 -20.26
C THR A 356 -39.28 -39.46 -18.99
N ASN A 357 -39.69 -38.20 -18.83
CA ASN A 357 -40.45 -37.66 -17.70
C ASN A 357 -39.81 -37.73 -16.31
N LYS A 358 -38.57 -38.22 -16.16
CA LYS A 358 -37.86 -38.11 -14.88
C LYS A 358 -37.33 -36.69 -14.67
N THR A 359 -37.40 -36.25 -13.42
CA THR A 359 -36.93 -34.94 -12.99
C THR A 359 -35.60 -35.03 -12.25
N LEU A 360 -34.77 -33.99 -12.40
CA LEU A 360 -33.51 -33.84 -11.68
C LEU A 360 -33.34 -32.38 -11.26
N ASN A 361 -32.82 -32.16 -10.05
CA ASN A 361 -32.54 -30.82 -9.55
C ASN A 361 -31.03 -30.55 -9.64
N LEU A 362 -30.63 -29.74 -10.62
CA LEU A 362 -29.26 -29.26 -10.77
C LEU A 362 -29.09 -27.92 -10.05
N VAL A 363 -27.96 -27.73 -9.41
CA VAL A 363 -27.59 -26.50 -8.70
C VAL A 363 -26.30 -25.97 -9.33
N LEU A 364 -26.39 -24.78 -9.92
CA LEU A 364 -25.24 -24.03 -10.41
C LEU A 364 -24.87 -22.97 -9.36
N GLU A 365 -23.69 -23.13 -8.75
CA GLU A 365 -23.08 -22.12 -7.90
C GLU A 365 -22.14 -21.26 -8.76
N THR A 366 -22.40 -19.96 -8.78
CA THR A 366 -21.50 -18.97 -9.37
C THR A 366 -21.15 -17.92 -8.34
N VAL A 367 -19.92 -17.41 -8.43
CA VAL A 367 -19.46 -16.28 -7.62
C VAL A 367 -19.16 -15.14 -8.54
N GLN A 368 -19.90 -14.05 -8.39
CA GLN A 368 -19.71 -12.82 -9.15
C GLN A 368 -18.84 -11.85 -8.36
N THR A 369 -17.92 -11.18 -9.03
CA THR A 369 -17.02 -10.18 -8.45
C THR A 369 -17.27 -8.81 -9.08
N HIS A 370 -17.08 -7.74 -8.30
CA HIS A 370 -17.18 -6.34 -8.78
C HIS A 370 -18.57 -5.93 -9.31
N VAL A 371 -19.64 -6.65 -8.94
CA VAL A 371 -21.00 -6.34 -9.42
C VAL A 371 -21.71 -5.29 -8.57
N THR A 372 -21.41 -5.22 -7.28
CA THR A 372 -22.00 -4.20 -6.40
C THR A 372 -21.18 -2.92 -6.43
N ARG A 373 -21.84 -1.77 -6.39
CA ARG A 373 -21.18 -0.46 -6.32
C ARG A 373 -21.77 0.39 -5.20
N PRO A 374 -20.97 1.28 -4.56
CA PRO A 374 -21.50 2.20 -3.57
C PRO A 374 -22.42 3.25 -4.19
N TRP A 375 -23.61 3.41 -3.62
CA TRP A 375 -24.58 4.42 -4.00
C TRP A 375 -25.21 5.05 -2.73
N PRO A 376 -24.89 6.30 -2.39
CA PRO A 376 -24.06 7.26 -3.12
C PRO A 376 -22.57 6.86 -3.17
N ALA A 377 -21.85 7.33 -4.20
CA ALA A 377 -20.43 7.02 -4.40
C ALA A 377 -19.50 7.62 -3.32
N THR A 378 -19.99 8.59 -2.55
CA THR A 378 -19.27 9.24 -1.46
C THR A 378 -20.11 9.25 -0.18
N ALA A 379 -19.50 9.00 0.96
CA ALA A 379 -20.14 9.05 2.27
C ALA A 379 -19.26 9.79 3.29
N GLY A 380 -19.89 10.56 4.17
CA GLY A 380 -19.20 11.15 5.32
C GLY A 380 -18.75 10.08 6.33
N GLN A 381 -17.78 10.40 7.17
CA GLN A 381 -17.20 9.46 8.14
C GLN A 381 -18.23 8.86 9.14
N ASN A 382 -19.33 9.57 9.42
CA ASN A 382 -20.38 9.14 10.34
C ASN A 382 -21.64 8.61 9.62
N GLU A 383 -21.61 8.55 8.28
CA GLU A 383 -22.77 8.13 7.48
C GLU A 383 -22.77 6.60 7.26
N ASP A 384 -23.97 6.05 7.15
CA ASP A 384 -24.17 4.66 6.73
C ASP A 384 -23.69 4.49 5.27
N GLN A 385 -23.33 3.27 4.90
CA GLN A 385 -23.07 2.93 3.49
C GLN A 385 -24.24 2.13 2.92
N ALA A 386 -24.48 2.33 1.63
CA ALA A 386 -25.42 1.55 0.84
C ALA A 386 -24.78 1.16 -0.49
N LEU A 387 -25.17 -0.01 -0.97
CA LEU A 387 -24.68 -0.59 -2.20
C LEU A 387 -25.84 -0.83 -3.16
N GLU A 388 -25.52 -0.78 -4.44
CA GLU A 388 -26.44 -1.04 -5.54
C GLU A 388 -25.96 -2.29 -6.28
N TYR A 389 -26.87 -3.25 -6.46
CA TYR A 389 -26.64 -4.48 -7.23
C TYR A 389 -27.58 -4.51 -8.43
N THR A 390 -27.05 -4.74 -9.63
CA THR A 390 -27.84 -4.80 -10.86
C THR A 390 -27.66 -6.16 -11.53
N THR A 391 -28.77 -6.78 -11.92
CA THR A 391 -28.80 -8.07 -12.62
C THR A 391 -29.94 -8.11 -13.64
N ASN A 392 -29.92 -9.06 -14.56
CA ASN A 392 -31.01 -9.25 -15.51
C ASN A 392 -32.23 -9.89 -14.83
N LEU A 393 -33.44 -9.54 -15.26
CA LEU A 393 -34.69 -10.07 -14.70
C LEU A 393 -34.84 -11.59 -14.90
N PHE A 394 -34.74 -12.05 -16.15
CA PHE A 394 -34.91 -13.45 -16.53
C PHE A 394 -33.56 -14.19 -16.53
N VAL A 395 -33.60 -15.45 -16.12
CA VAL A 395 -32.46 -16.37 -16.28
C VAL A 395 -32.56 -16.94 -17.68
N LEU A 396 -31.49 -16.80 -18.46
CA LEU A 396 -31.48 -17.27 -19.84
C LEU A 396 -31.40 -18.80 -19.87
N SER A 397 -32.27 -19.44 -20.64
CA SER A 397 -32.25 -20.88 -20.86
C SER A 397 -32.61 -21.23 -22.31
N PRO A 398 -31.92 -22.20 -22.94
CA PRO A 398 -32.29 -22.73 -24.26
C PRO A 398 -33.62 -23.52 -24.27
N TYR A 399 -34.13 -23.87 -23.08
CA TYR A 399 -35.34 -24.67 -22.91
C TYR A 399 -36.48 -23.79 -22.40
N ALA A 400 -37.72 -24.20 -22.69
CA ALA A 400 -38.91 -23.59 -22.11
C ALA A 400 -38.93 -23.81 -20.59
N THR A 401 -39.40 -22.81 -19.84
CA THR A 401 -39.45 -22.85 -18.38
C THR A 401 -40.87 -22.62 -17.89
N SER A 402 -41.38 -23.55 -17.07
CA SER A 402 -42.72 -23.48 -16.53
C SER A 402 -42.84 -22.40 -15.45
N VAL A 403 -41.89 -22.33 -14.51
CA VAL A 403 -41.90 -21.31 -13.44
C VAL A 403 -40.48 -20.78 -13.18
N GLN A 404 -40.31 -19.46 -13.10
CA GLN A 404 -39.05 -18.84 -12.70
C GLN A 404 -39.25 -17.92 -11.48
N ARG A 405 -38.31 -17.97 -10.53
CA ARG A 405 -38.24 -17.05 -9.40
C ARG A 405 -36.80 -16.61 -9.12
N THR A 406 -36.59 -15.30 -8.95
CA THR A 406 -35.31 -14.76 -8.45
C THR A 406 -35.48 -14.21 -7.04
N LYS A 407 -34.64 -14.64 -6.11
CA LYS A 407 -34.59 -14.15 -4.73
C LYS A 407 -33.26 -13.45 -4.49
N ILE A 408 -33.29 -12.17 -4.17
CA ILE A 408 -32.11 -11.37 -3.84
C ILE A 408 -32.11 -11.11 -2.34
N LYS A 409 -31.13 -11.66 -1.63
CA LYS A 409 -30.98 -11.57 -0.18
C LYS A 409 -29.89 -10.57 0.17
N ALA A 410 -30.26 -9.53 0.92
CA ALA A 410 -29.31 -8.66 1.58
C ALA A 410 -28.91 -9.22 2.96
N LEU A 411 -27.73 -8.84 3.45
CA LEU A 411 -27.27 -9.20 4.80
C LEU A 411 -28.18 -8.63 5.90
N THR A 412 -28.80 -7.48 5.63
CA THR A 412 -29.69 -6.78 6.56
C THR A 412 -31.06 -6.52 5.92
N PRO A 413 -32.15 -6.40 6.70
CA PRO A 413 -33.49 -6.14 6.17
C PRO A 413 -33.71 -4.71 5.63
N ARG A 414 -32.67 -3.86 5.67
CA ARG A 414 -32.70 -2.45 5.28
C ARG A 414 -32.47 -2.28 3.77
N VAL A 415 -33.43 -2.74 2.97
CA VAL A 415 -33.51 -2.42 1.52
C VAL A 415 -34.17 -1.05 1.35
N ILE A 416 -33.49 -0.14 0.65
CA ILE A 416 -33.90 1.25 0.40
C ILE A 416 -34.88 1.31 -0.76
N SER A 417 -34.49 0.75 -1.91
CA SER A 417 -35.32 0.71 -3.12
C SER A 417 -35.01 -0.52 -3.96
N PHE A 418 -35.97 -0.93 -4.79
CA PHE A 418 -35.81 -2.01 -5.76
C PHE A 418 -36.61 -1.68 -7.01
N THR A 419 -36.11 -2.09 -8.18
CA THR A 419 -36.79 -1.85 -9.45
C THR A 419 -38.06 -2.71 -9.52
N THR A 420 -39.20 -2.12 -9.89
CA THR A 420 -40.40 -2.85 -10.30
C THR A 420 -40.36 -3.01 -11.82
N PRO A 421 -40.29 -4.24 -12.36
CA PRO A 421 -40.16 -4.46 -13.79
C PRO A 421 -41.45 -4.08 -14.54
N LYS A 422 -41.30 -3.59 -15.78
CA LYS A 422 -42.41 -3.18 -16.66
C LYS A 422 -42.60 -4.18 -17.80
N HIS A 423 -43.81 -4.22 -18.39
CA HIS A 423 -44.14 -5.08 -19.54
C HIS A 423 -43.96 -6.60 -19.29
N VAL A 424 -44.30 -7.06 -18.08
CA VAL A 424 -44.17 -8.48 -17.66
C VAL A 424 -45.53 -9.14 -17.40
N GLU A 425 -46.62 -8.45 -17.71
CA GLU A 425 -48.01 -8.91 -17.50
C GLU A 425 -48.30 -10.22 -18.24
N SER A 426 -47.60 -10.51 -19.34
CA SER A 426 -47.72 -11.78 -20.07
C SER A 426 -47.22 -13.01 -19.31
N PHE A 427 -46.43 -12.82 -18.25
CA PHE A 427 -45.80 -13.90 -17.49
C PHE A 427 -46.22 -13.94 -16.03
N THR A 428 -46.98 -12.96 -15.54
CA THR A 428 -47.43 -12.94 -14.15
C THR A 428 -48.70 -12.10 -13.99
N ASP A 429 -49.69 -12.70 -13.32
CA ASP A 429 -50.94 -12.02 -12.95
C ASP A 429 -50.82 -11.27 -11.61
N THR A 430 -49.68 -11.43 -10.93
CA THR A 430 -49.42 -10.88 -9.60
C THR A 430 -48.35 -9.79 -9.65
N ASN A 431 -48.19 -9.04 -8.55
CA ASN A 431 -47.12 -8.05 -8.45
C ASN A 431 -45.76 -8.68 -8.77
N PRO A 432 -45.03 -8.20 -9.78
CA PRO A 432 -43.85 -8.89 -10.32
C PRO A 432 -42.62 -8.81 -9.38
N ALA A 433 -42.65 -7.93 -8.38
CA ALA A 433 -41.62 -7.77 -7.38
C ALA A 433 -42.25 -7.57 -5.99
N SER A 434 -41.74 -8.28 -4.98
CA SER A 434 -42.18 -8.16 -3.59
C SER A 434 -40.98 -8.20 -2.63
N LYS A 435 -41.11 -7.55 -1.47
CA LYS A 435 -40.09 -7.54 -0.42
C LYS A 435 -40.60 -8.31 0.80
N THR A 436 -39.83 -9.28 1.26
CA THR A 436 -40.08 -10.04 2.49
C THR A 436 -38.84 -9.98 3.37
N GLY A 437 -38.85 -9.11 4.39
CA GLY A 437 -37.71 -8.89 5.27
C GLY A 437 -36.47 -8.39 4.51
N ALA A 438 -35.39 -9.17 4.54
CA ALA A 438 -34.13 -8.91 3.82
C ALA A 438 -34.08 -9.48 2.39
N THR A 439 -35.15 -10.15 1.94
CA THR A 439 -35.21 -10.76 0.61
C THR A 439 -36.15 -9.97 -0.30
N VAL A 440 -35.67 -9.60 -1.48
CA VAL A 440 -36.48 -9.10 -2.59
C VAL A 440 -36.73 -10.26 -3.55
N VAL A 441 -37.99 -10.53 -3.88
CA VAL A 441 -38.40 -11.64 -4.73
C VAL A 441 -38.99 -11.09 -6.03
N TYR A 442 -38.45 -11.54 -7.14
CA TYR A 442 -38.96 -11.30 -8.49
C TYR A 442 -39.63 -12.57 -9.02
N GLY A 443 -40.84 -12.43 -9.53
CA GLY A 443 -41.72 -13.54 -9.91
C GLY A 443 -42.59 -14.05 -8.73
N PRO A 444 -43.36 -15.13 -8.93
CA PRO A 444 -43.23 -16.11 -10.00
C PRO A 444 -43.55 -15.56 -11.40
N PHE A 445 -42.73 -15.97 -12.36
CA PHE A 445 -43.00 -15.79 -13.79
C PHE A 445 -43.29 -17.15 -14.38
N ASP A 446 -44.44 -17.29 -15.03
CA ASP A 446 -44.97 -18.57 -15.49
C ASP A 446 -44.89 -18.66 -17.03
N SER A 447 -44.73 -19.88 -17.54
CA SER A 447 -44.77 -20.23 -18.97
C SER A 447 -43.84 -19.40 -19.86
N ILE A 448 -42.56 -19.30 -19.49
CA ILE A 448 -41.57 -18.54 -20.26
C ILE A 448 -41.06 -19.42 -21.41
N PRO A 449 -41.11 -18.94 -22.67
CA PRO A 449 -40.53 -19.64 -23.81
C PRO A 449 -38.99 -19.75 -23.68
N PRO A 450 -38.29 -20.47 -24.57
CA PRO A 450 -36.83 -20.48 -24.62
C PRO A 450 -36.25 -19.05 -24.59
N SER A 451 -35.74 -18.64 -23.43
CA SER A 451 -35.37 -17.26 -23.16
C SER A 451 -33.99 -16.90 -23.71
N ALA A 452 -33.21 -17.90 -24.14
CA ALA A 452 -31.94 -17.70 -24.84
C ALA A 452 -32.10 -17.31 -26.32
N GLU A 453 -33.31 -17.02 -26.81
CA GLU A 453 -33.51 -16.47 -28.15
C GLU A 453 -33.27 -14.95 -28.20
N PRO A 454 -32.59 -14.42 -29.24
CA PRO A 454 -32.35 -12.97 -29.36
C PRO A 454 -33.62 -12.12 -29.28
N VAL A 455 -34.71 -12.59 -29.90
CA VAL A 455 -36.02 -11.91 -29.91
C VAL A 455 -36.59 -11.76 -28.50
N PHE A 456 -36.43 -12.78 -27.65
CA PHE A 456 -36.88 -12.73 -26.26
C PHE A 456 -36.05 -11.73 -25.45
N ILE A 457 -34.73 -11.76 -25.64
CA ILE A 457 -33.80 -10.88 -24.93
C ILE A 457 -34.13 -9.41 -25.24
N GLU A 458 -34.30 -9.04 -26.50
CA GLU A 458 -34.60 -7.66 -26.88
C GLU A 458 -35.95 -7.16 -26.35
N LYS A 459 -36.97 -8.02 -26.32
CA LYS A 459 -38.34 -7.64 -26.00
C LYS A 459 -38.66 -7.65 -24.50
N HIS A 460 -38.12 -8.63 -23.77
CA HIS A 460 -38.55 -8.92 -22.39
C HIS A 460 -37.43 -8.81 -21.36
N GLN A 461 -36.16 -8.89 -21.76
CA GLN A 461 -35.06 -8.78 -20.80
C GLN A 461 -34.86 -7.33 -20.38
N GLN A 462 -34.87 -7.09 -19.07
CA GLN A 462 -34.62 -5.77 -18.48
C GLN A 462 -33.68 -5.88 -17.27
N PRO A 463 -32.81 -4.88 -17.05
CA PRO A 463 -31.99 -4.83 -15.86
C PRO A 463 -32.83 -4.47 -14.63
N VAL A 464 -32.55 -5.14 -13.54
CA VAL A 464 -33.23 -5.01 -12.25
C VAL A 464 -32.20 -4.65 -11.22
N THR A 465 -32.48 -3.62 -10.44
CA THR A 465 -31.55 -3.04 -9.49
C THR A 465 -32.12 -3.10 -8.09
N VAL A 466 -31.28 -3.46 -7.11
CA VAL A 466 -31.61 -3.44 -5.68
C VAL A 466 -30.62 -2.54 -4.97
N HIS A 467 -31.13 -1.56 -4.25
CA HIS A 467 -30.37 -0.62 -3.43
C HIS A 467 -30.59 -0.93 -1.95
N TYR A 468 -29.52 -1.24 -1.22
CA TYR A 468 -29.60 -1.78 0.14
C TYR A 468 -28.46 -1.29 1.04
N ASN A 469 -28.70 -1.21 2.34
CA ASN A 469 -27.66 -0.89 3.32
C ASN A 469 -26.74 -2.09 3.54
N HIS A 470 -25.43 -1.82 3.65
CA HIS A 470 -24.42 -2.83 3.91
C HIS A 470 -23.62 -2.45 5.15
N GLU A 471 -23.50 -3.36 6.13
CA GLU A 471 -22.92 -3.01 7.45
C GLU A 471 -21.43 -3.39 7.60
N GLN A 472 -20.82 -3.96 6.55
CA GLN A 472 -19.43 -4.42 6.57
C GLN A 472 -18.58 -3.64 5.54
N PRO A 473 -17.27 -3.42 5.79
CA PRO A 473 -16.43 -2.75 4.81
C PRO A 473 -16.30 -3.60 3.54
N VAL A 474 -16.38 -2.95 2.38
CA VAL A 474 -16.24 -3.63 1.08
C VAL A 474 -14.76 -3.72 0.75
N LEU A 475 -14.18 -4.90 0.90
CA LEU A 475 -12.73 -5.11 0.75
C LEU A 475 -12.39 -5.72 -0.61
N GLU A 476 -11.28 -5.27 -1.17
CA GLU A 476 -10.67 -5.81 -2.37
C GLU A 476 -9.16 -5.84 -2.20
N VAL A 477 -8.51 -6.90 -2.66
CA VAL A 477 -7.06 -6.93 -2.81
C VAL A 477 -6.76 -6.59 -4.26
N PHE A 478 -6.28 -5.37 -4.49
CA PHE A 478 -5.97 -4.91 -5.83
C PHE A 478 -4.82 -5.71 -6.45
N LYS A 479 -3.80 -6.02 -5.65
CA LYS A 479 -2.66 -6.83 -6.06
C LYS A 479 -2.17 -7.69 -4.89
N LEU A 480 -1.97 -8.98 -5.14
CA LEU A 480 -1.33 -9.93 -4.25
C LEU A 480 -0.10 -10.51 -4.94
N GLU A 481 1.09 -10.23 -4.42
CA GLU A 481 2.32 -10.92 -4.83
C GLU A 481 2.70 -11.88 -3.71
N ARG A 482 2.57 -13.18 -3.96
CA ARG A 482 2.96 -14.22 -3.01
C ARG A 482 4.25 -14.89 -3.46
N SER A 483 5.23 -14.96 -2.57
CA SER A 483 6.39 -15.83 -2.74
C SER A 483 6.37 -16.96 -1.72
N ALA A 484 6.48 -18.20 -2.20
CA ALA A 484 6.58 -19.41 -1.40
C ALA A 484 7.98 -20.00 -1.58
N GLU A 485 8.89 -19.77 -0.62
CA GLU A 485 10.26 -20.28 -0.67
C GLU A 485 10.39 -21.59 0.12
N ILE A 486 10.84 -22.64 -0.56
CA ILE A 486 11.08 -23.96 0.04
C ILE A 486 12.55 -24.10 0.41
N SER A 487 12.83 -24.31 1.70
CA SER A 487 14.19 -24.48 2.22
C SER A 487 14.37 -25.81 2.95
N HIS A 488 15.21 -26.68 2.38
CA HIS A 488 15.63 -27.93 3.04
C HIS A 488 16.63 -27.70 4.17
N TRP A 489 17.47 -26.65 4.06
CA TRP A 489 18.42 -26.30 5.12
C TRP A 489 17.72 -25.73 6.36
N GLY A 490 16.68 -24.92 6.16
CA GLY A 490 15.86 -24.36 7.24
C GLY A 490 14.72 -25.27 7.70
N ALA A 491 14.48 -26.38 6.99
CA ALA A 491 13.34 -27.27 7.17
C ALA A 491 12.00 -26.51 7.26
N ASN A 492 11.85 -25.44 6.47
CA ASN A 492 10.68 -24.58 6.47
C ASN A 492 10.21 -24.24 5.04
N LEU A 493 8.91 -23.98 4.94
CA LEU A 493 8.26 -23.28 3.83
C LEU A 493 8.01 -21.84 4.31
N ASN A 494 8.68 -20.88 3.69
CA ASN A 494 8.48 -19.46 3.97
C ASN A 494 7.45 -18.90 3.00
N ILE A 495 6.37 -18.33 3.52
CA ILE A 495 5.37 -17.62 2.71
C ILE A 495 5.50 -16.14 3.01
N GLN A 496 5.58 -15.32 1.95
CA GLN A 496 5.53 -13.88 2.04
C GLN A 496 4.50 -13.34 1.05
N ASP A 497 3.53 -12.60 1.57
CA ASP A 497 2.47 -11.93 0.84
C ASP A 497 2.72 -10.42 0.84
N ASN A 498 2.93 -9.83 -0.32
CA ASN A 498 2.83 -8.38 -0.52
C ASN A 498 1.41 -8.06 -0.98
N VAL A 499 0.65 -7.38 -0.13
CA VAL A 499 -0.79 -7.14 -0.30
C VAL A 499 -1.03 -5.65 -0.52
N VAL A 500 -1.73 -5.30 -1.60
CA VAL A 500 -2.32 -3.98 -1.80
C VAL A 500 -3.82 -4.09 -1.51
N LEU A 501 -4.20 -3.79 -0.27
CA LEU A 501 -5.59 -3.80 0.18
C LEU A 501 -6.26 -2.49 -0.22
N HIS A 502 -7.47 -2.57 -0.77
CA HIS A 502 -8.34 -1.47 -1.14
C HIS A 502 -9.69 -1.62 -0.45
N ASN A 503 -10.27 -0.52 0.02
CA ASN A 503 -11.65 -0.48 0.47
C ASN A 503 -12.52 0.12 -0.63
N ALA A 504 -13.30 -0.71 -1.32
CA ALA A 504 -14.18 -0.33 -2.43
C ALA A 504 -15.51 0.27 -1.98
N GLY A 505 -15.69 0.52 -0.68
CA GLY A 505 -16.83 1.26 -0.14
C GLY A 505 -16.89 2.71 -0.63
N PRO A 506 -17.93 3.47 -0.24
CA PRO A 506 -18.11 4.85 -0.66
C PRO A 506 -16.92 5.71 -0.23
N LYS A 507 -16.44 6.55 -1.16
CA LYS A 507 -15.28 7.42 -0.90
C LYS A 507 -15.59 8.42 0.21
N LEU A 508 -14.62 8.68 1.09
CA LEU A 508 -14.80 9.65 2.17
C LEU A 508 -15.16 11.04 1.62
N LYS A 509 -16.31 11.56 2.04
CA LYS A 509 -16.76 12.92 1.77
C LYS A 509 -16.18 13.86 2.81
N GLY A 510 -15.43 14.87 2.36
CA GLY A 510 -14.81 15.86 3.23
C GLY A 510 -13.44 15.41 3.75
N HIS A 511 -13.18 15.62 5.05
CA HIS A 511 -11.91 15.32 5.68
C HIS A 511 -12.07 14.25 6.77
N PHE A 512 -10.99 13.53 7.05
CA PHE A 512 -10.96 12.60 8.17
C PHE A 512 -10.83 13.38 9.49
N SER A 513 -11.76 13.11 10.41
CA SER A 513 -11.76 13.62 11.77
C SER A 513 -11.32 12.53 12.75
N ARG A 514 -10.16 12.73 13.38
CA ARG A 514 -9.66 11.80 14.40
C ARG A 514 -10.55 11.79 15.64
N LEU A 515 -11.14 12.93 15.97
CA LEU A 515 -12.08 13.05 17.09
C LEU A 515 -13.30 12.16 16.84
N ASP A 516 -13.92 12.26 15.67
CA ASP A 516 -15.11 11.45 15.35
C ASP A 516 -14.79 9.96 15.34
N HIS A 517 -13.63 9.57 14.79
CA HIS A 517 -13.18 8.17 14.82
C HIS A 517 -13.01 7.66 16.27
N GLN A 518 -12.42 8.48 17.15
CA GLN A 518 -12.24 8.12 18.56
C GLN A 518 -13.57 8.06 19.31
N THR A 519 -14.48 8.99 19.04
CA THR A 519 -15.83 9.02 19.58
C THR A 519 -16.63 7.79 19.16
N GLN A 520 -16.59 7.41 17.89
CA GLN A 520 -17.20 6.18 17.36
C GLN A 520 -16.66 4.93 18.06
N ALA A 521 -15.34 4.84 18.21
CA ALA A 521 -14.70 3.72 18.90
C ALA A 521 -15.09 3.67 20.39
N PHE A 522 -15.21 4.82 21.05
CA PHE A 522 -15.63 4.93 22.45
C PHE A 522 -17.08 4.46 22.66
N TYR A 523 -18.00 4.90 21.79
CA TYR A 523 -19.41 4.48 21.82
C TYR A 523 -19.67 3.11 21.17
N LYS A 524 -18.62 2.44 20.66
CA LYS A 524 -18.71 1.16 19.92
C LYS A 524 -19.69 1.21 18.75
N ARG A 525 -19.73 2.36 18.06
CA ARG A 525 -20.52 2.59 16.85
C ARG A 525 -19.57 2.90 15.68
N PRO A 526 -18.77 1.93 15.21
CA PRO A 526 -17.91 2.15 14.06
C PRO A 526 -18.77 2.38 12.81
N ALA A 527 -18.35 3.29 11.95
CA ALA A 527 -19.01 3.45 10.67
C ALA A 527 -18.78 2.21 9.78
N PRO A 528 -19.82 1.69 9.09
CA PRO A 528 -19.73 0.45 8.31
C PRO A 528 -18.64 0.41 7.24
N HIS A 529 -18.34 1.56 6.63
CA HIS A 529 -17.39 1.71 5.53
C HIS A 529 -15.94 1.87 6.00
N VAL A 530 -15.65 1.73 7.30
CA VAL A 530 -14.33 1.93 7.89
C VAL A 530 -13.78 0.60 8.38
N LEU A 531 -12.56 0.24 7.94
CA LEU A 531 -11.84 -0.93 8.46
C LEU A 531 -10.79 -0.51 9.51
N PRO A 532 -11.03 -0.71 10.82
CA PRO A 532 -10.07 -0.36 11.87
C PRO A 532 -9.01 -1.44 12.13
N ALA A 533 -9.35 -2.71 11.90
CA ALA A 533 -8.52 -3.88 12.17
C ALA A 533 -8.98 -5.06 11.31
N MET A 534 -8.12 -6.04 11.09
CA MET A 534 -8.41 -7.25 10.35
C MET A 534 -7.86 -8.47 11.08
N THR A 535 -8.53 -9.61 10.90
CA THR A 535 -8.09 -10.92 11.39
C THR A 535 -7.92 -11.87 10.20
N LEU A 536 -6.76 -12.52 10.11
CA LEU A 536 -6.46 -13.51 9.09
C LEU A 536 -6.32 -14.89 9.71
N HIS A 537 -6.84 -15.88 9.00
CA HIS A 537 -6.68 -17.29 9.36
C HIS A 537 -5.48 -17.82 8.59
N LEU A 538 -4.41 -18.10 9.32
CA LEU A 538 -3.17 -18.68 8.81
C LEU A 538 -3.12 -20.18 9.13
N PRO A 539 -2.30 -20.96 8.41
CA PRO A 539 -2.12 -22.38 8.71
C PRO A 539 -1.70 -22.64 10.17
N ALA A 540 -1.97 -23.85 10.65
CA ALA A 540 -1.48 -24.29 11.96
C ALA A 540 0.05 -24.48 11.93
N GLY A 541 0.70 -24.46 13.10
CA GLY A 541 2.15 -24.72 13.21
C GLY A 541 3.08 -23.57 12.80
N ILE A 542 2.54 -22.45 12.30
CA ILE A 542 3.33 -21.33 11.80
C ILE A 542 4.15 -20.64 12.90
N ARG A 543 5.30 -20.09 12.50
CA ARG A 543 6.27 -19.39 13.35
C ARG A 543 6.80 -18.14 12.65
N ASN A 544 7.48 -17.29 13.41
CA ASN A 544 8.21 -16.12 12.90
C ASN A 544 7.38 -15.17 12.01
N ALA A 545 6.08 -15.00 12.30
CA ALA A 545 5.26 -14.08 11.52
C ALA A 545 5.77 -12.64 11.66
N TYR A 546 5.99 -11.98 10.53
CA TYR A 546 6.38 -10.57 10.46
C TYR A 546 5.38 -9.79 9.62
N TYR A 547 5.14 -8.55 10.03
CA TYR A 547 4.19 -7.67 9.39
C TYR A 547 4.74 -6.25 9.35
N TYR A 548 4.97 -5.75 8.14
CA TYR A 548 5.50 -4.41 7.93
C TYR A 548 4.81 -3.73 6.75
N ASP A 549 4.89 -2.41 6.77
CA ASP A 549 4.46 -1.55 5.67
C ASP A 549 5.72 -1.13 4.88
N THR A 550 5.54 -0.55 3.71
CA THR A 550 6.59 0.08 2.88
C THR A 550 7.60 0.95 3.65
N ILE A 551 7.17 1.62 4.72
CA ILE A 551 8.00 2.51 5.56
C ILE A 551 8.70 1.75 6.72
N GLY A 552 8.29 0.51 6.98
CA GLY A 552 8.87 -0.38 7.98
C GLY A 552 7.85 -1.02 8.91
N ASN A 553 8.36 -1.64 9.97
CA ASN A 553 7.61 -2.51 10.88
C ASN A 553 6.36 -1.83 11.48
N VAL A 554 5.27 -2.60 11.58
CA VAL A 554 4.01 -2.18 12.20
C VAL A 554 3.76 -3.05 13.42
N SER A 555 3.93 -2.47 14.62
CA SER A 555 3.86 -3.21 15.89
C SER A 555 2.45 -3.53 16.35
N THR A 556 1.41 -3.07 15.64
CA THR A 556 0.00 -3.25 16.01
C THR A 556 -0.55 -4.56 15.44
N SER A 557 0.13 -5.68 15.74
CA SER A 557 -0.30 -7.03 15.38
C SER A 557 -0.22 -7.99 16.57
N ARG A 558 -0.95 -9.09 16.48
CA ARG A 558 -1.00 -10.17 17.47
C ARG A 558 -1.21 -11.49 16.75
N LEU A 559 -0.27 -12.42 16.94
CA LEU A 559 -0.38 -13.79 16.46
C LEU A 559 -0.84 -14.71 17.60
N ARG A 560 -1.82 -15.57 17.32
CA ARG A 560 -2.23 -16.71 18.15
C ARG A 560 -1.99 -17.98 17.35
N THR A 561 -0.96 -18.73 17.70
CA THR A 561 -0.56 -19.94 16.95
C THR A 561 -1.35 -21.16 17.39
N ALA A 562 -1.85 -21.92 16.42
CA ALA A 562 -2.33 -23.29 16.64
C ALA A 562 -1.14 -24.27 16.54
N PRO A 563 -1.13 -25.40 17.27
CA PRO A 563 -0.07 -26.40 17.17
C PRO A 563 -0.04 -27.03 15.78
N SER A 564 1.14 -27.49 15.31
CA SER A 564 1.23 -28.23 14.04
C SER A 564 0.43 -29.53 14.14
N VAL A 565 -0.20 -29.91 13.03
CA VAL A 565 -1.03 -31.11 12.96
C VAL A 565 -0.38 -32.08 11.98
N PRO A 566 -0.14 -33.34 12.36
CA PRO A 566 0.40 -34.34 11.45
C PRO A 566 -0.48 -34.51 10.22
N LYS A 567 0.15 -34.77 9.06
CA LYS A 567 -0.48 -34.83 7.73
C LYS A 567 -1.72 -35.73 7.64
N ASP A 568 -1.80 -36.78 8.46
CA ASP A 568 -2.91 -37.75 8.48
C ASP A 568 -4.13 -37.28 9.30
N LYS A 569 -4.04 -36.14 9.99
CA LYS A 569 -5.12 -35.58 10.81
C LYS A 569 -5.52 -34.21 10.26
N GLN A 570 -6.81 -34.03 9.99
CA GLN A 570 -7.33 -32.71 9.66
C GLN A 570 -7.30 -31.83 10.91
N GLY A 571 -6.46 -30.79 10.88
CA GLY A 571 -6.45 -29.76 11.90
C GLY A 571 -7.74 -28.95 11.85
N THR A 572 -8.48 -28.92 12.95
CA THR A 572 -9.71 -28.12 13.07
C THR A 572 -9.44 -26.66 13.45
N GLN A 573 -8.18 -26.30 13.72
CA GLN A 573 -7.78 -25.01 14.26
C GLN A 573 -6.78 -24.30 13.34
N PHE A 574 -7.07 -23.03 13.04
CA PHE A 574 -6.18 -22.12 12.33
C PHE A 574 -5.37 -21.28 13.32
N SER A 575 -4.17 -20.86 12.92
CA SER A 575 -3.48 -19.78 13.62
C SER A 575 -4.15 -18.44 13.27
N ILE A 576 -4.45 -17.62 14.26
CA ILE A 576 -5.15 -16.35 14.06
C ILE A 576 -4.15 -15.21 14.12
N PHE A 577 -4.03 -14.46 13.02
CA PHE A 577 -3.22 -13.26 12.95
C PHE A 577 -4.11 -12.02 12.92
N GLU A 578 -4.12 -11.27 14.01
CA GLU A 578 -4.88 -10.03 14.14
C GLU A 578 -3.93 -8.86 13.92
N PHE A 579 -4.29 -7.91 13.06
CA PHE A 579 -3.48 -6.72 12.86
C PHE A 579 -4.33 -5.48 12.67
N LYS A 580 -3.75 -4.34 13.01
CA LYS A 580 -4.31 -3.02 12.78
C LYS A 580 -3.38 -2.28 11.82
N PRO A 581 -3.89 -1.82 10.67
CA PRO A 581 -3.17 -0.89 9.81
C PRO A 581 -2.77 0.39 10.56
N ARG A 582 -1.80 1.15 10.03
CA ARG A 582 -1.31 2.40 10.66
C ARG A 582 -2.41 3.47 10.79
N TYR A 583 -3.38 3.42 9.91
CA TYR A 583 -4.56 4.30 9.87
C TYR A 583 -5.80 3.46 9.52
N PRO A 584 -6.99 3.83 9.99
CA PRO A 584 -8.22 3.15 9.58
C PRO A 584 -8.40 3.29 8.07
N ILE A 585 -8.78 2.21 7.39
CA ILE A 585 -8.96 2.22 5.93
C ILE A 585 -10.41 2.60 5.64
N LEU A 586 -10.64 3.85 5.26
CA LEU A 586 -11.96 4.32 4.81
C LEU A 586 -12.18 3.98 3.33
N GLY A 587 -13.43 4.09 2.87
CA GLY A 587 -13.75 3.86 1.47
C GLY A 587 -12.91 4.71 0.52
N GLY A 588 -12.39 4.07 -0.52
CA GLY A 588 -11.45 4.62 -1.49
C GLY A 588 -9.98 4.61 -1.07
N TRP A 589 -9.63 4.22 0.16
CA TRP A 589 -8.24 4.23 0.62
C TRP A 589 -7.54 2.90 0.31
N ASN A 590 -6.23 2.99 0.06
CA ASN A 590 -5.35 1.84 -0.18
C ASN A 590 -4.44 1.64 1.03
N TYR A 591 -4.11 0.40 1.35
CA TYR A 591 -3.11 0.05 2.34
C TYR A 591 -2.21 -1.06 1.82
N THR A 592 -0.92 -0.76 1.68
CA THR A 592 0.07 -1.72 1.19
C THR A 592 0.87 -2.25 2.36
N PHE A 593 0.93 -3.57 2.50
CA PHE A 593 1.71 -4.20 3.55
C PHE A 593 2.27 -5.53 3.09
N THR A 594 3.32 -5.96 3.78
CA THR A 594 3.89 -7.29 3.62
C THR A 594 3.62 -8.09 4.89
N LEU A 595 3.08 -9.29 4.71
CA LEU A 595 2.88 -10.28 5.75
C LEU A 595 3.66 -11.54 5.35
N GLY A 596 4.56 -12.01 6.20
CA GLY A 596 5.23 -13.29 5.97
C GLY A 596 5.34 -14.11 7.23
N TRP A 597 5.47 -15.42 7.05
CA TRP A 597 5.57 -16.40 8.13
C TRP A 597 6.29 -17.66 7.64
N ASP A 598 6.81 -18.43 8.59
CA ASP A 598 7.41 -19.75 8.33
C ASP A 598 6.43 -20.84 8.75
N SER A 599 6.25 -21.86 7.91
CA SER A 599 5.66 -23.14 8.32
C SER A 599 6.73 -24.25 8.32
N PRO A 600 6.66 -25.23 9.24
CA PRO A 600 7.51 -26.41 9.17
C PRO A 600 7.33 -27.12 7.82
N LEU A 601 8.44 -27.48 7.16
CA LEU A 601 8.37 -28.12 5.84
C LEU A 601 7.74 -29.52 5.93
N GLU A 602 7.86 -30.19 7.08
CA GLU A 602 7.23 -31.49 7.35
C GLU A 602 5.70 -31.47 7.25
N ASP A 603 5.06 -30.32 7.50
CA ASP A 603 3.60 -30.19 7.45
C ASP A 603 3.09 -30.13 5.99
N SER A 604 3.91 -29.65 5.06
CA SER A 604 3.51 -29.41 3.66
C SER A 604 4.23 -30.30 2.64
N ALA A 605 5.39 -30.84 2.97
CA ALA A 605 6.21 -31.68 2.10
C ALA A 605 6.09 -33.16 2.45
N SER A 606 6.00 -34.02 1.42
CA SER A 606 6.20 -35.46 1.54
C SER A 606 7.34 -35.90 0.64
N TYR A 607 8.08 -36.92 1.09
CA TYR A 607 9.14 -37.55 0.33
C TYR A 607 8.73 -38.97 -0.06
N ASP A 608 8.68 -39.23 -1.36
CA ASP A 608 8.46 -40.57 -1.89
C ASP A 608 9.79 -41.28 -2.08
N LYS A 609 10.03 -42.30 -1.26
CA LYS A 609 11.27 -43.10 -1.27
C LYS A 609 11.44 -43.90 -2.56
N SER A 610 10.34 -44.27 -3.24
CA SER A 610 10.39 -45.11 -4.44
C SER A 610 10.86 -44.32 -5.67
N THR A 611 10.37 -43.09 -5.82
CA THR A 611 10.70 -42.21 -6.94
C THR A 611 11.82 -41.22 -6.63
N GLY A 612 12.17 -41.05 -5.35
CA GLY A 612 13.13 -40.06 -4.86
C GLY A 612 12.65 -38.62 -5.02
N ARG A 613 11.32 -38.40 -5.05
CA ARG A 613 10.71 -37.10 -5.30
C ARG A 613 10.17 -36.48 -4.01
N TYR A 614 10.34 -35.17 -3.89
CA TYR A 614 9.62 -34.35 -2.93
C TYR A 614 8.34 -33.84 -3.58
N ILE A 615 7.23 -33.89 -2.84
CA ILE A 615 5.95 -33.32 -3.23
C ILE A 615 5.58 -32.30 -2.17
N VAL A 616 5.46 -31.03 -2.54
CA VAL A 616 5.15 -29.93 -1.63
C VAL A 616 3.80 -29.33 -1.98
N GLU A 617 2.94 -29.21 -0.98
CA GLU A 617 1.68 -28.49 -1.06
C GLU A 617 1.92 -27.01 -0.77
N VAL A 618 1.50 -26.13 -1.69
CA VAL A 618 1.63 -24.68 -1.55
C VAL A 618 0.25 -24.02 -1.71
N PRO A 619 -0.29 -23.35 -0.68
CA PRO A 619 -1.58 -22.66 -0.80
C PRO A 619 -1.47 -21.48 -1.75
N ILE A 620 -2.45 -21.33 -2.65
CA ILE A 620 -2.48 -20.24 -3.65
C ILE A 620 -2.54 -18.88 -2.96
N MET A 621 -3.50 -18.67 -2.06
CA MET A 621 -3.64 -17.42 -1.31
C MET A 621 -4.06 -17.66 0.14
N THR A 622 -3.94 -16.64 0.99
CA THR A 622 -4.54 -16.62 2.33
C THR A 622 -5.93 -16.00 2.18
N PRO A 623 -7.02 -16.74 2.49
CA PRO A 623 -8.36 -16.23 2.24
C PRO A 623 -8.67 -15.04 3.15
N ILE A 624 -9.04 -13.92 2.55
CA ILE A 624 -9.66 -12.78 3.22
C ILE A 624 -11.16 -12.89 2.98
N LEU A 625 -11.92 -13.10 4.05
CA LEU A 625 -13.37 -13.29 3.96
C LEU A 625 -14.03 -12.02 3.39
N GLY A 626 -14.85 -12.19 2.35
CA GLY A 626 -15.57 -11.09 1.71
C GLY A 626 -14.70 -10.17 0.85
N ALA A 627 -13.46 -10.55 0.53
CA ALA A 627 -12.61 -9.81 -0.41
C ALA A 627 -12.35 -10.59 -1.71
N VAL A 628 -12.25 -9.85 -2.81
CA VAL A 628 -11.79 -10.35 -4.11
C VAL A 628 -10.31 -10.02 -4.29
N VAL A 629 -9.53 -10.95 -4.82
CA VAL A 629 -8.14 -10.69 -5.25
C VAL A 629 -8.15 -10.45 -6.74
N ASN A 630 -7.90 -9.21 -7.16
CA ASN A 630 -8.04 -8.79 -8.56
C ASN A 630 -6.91 -9.35 -9.42
N ASP A 631 -5.67 -9.11 -9.01
CA ASP A 631 -4.48 -9.64 -9.65
C ASP A 631 -3.63 -10.37 -8.61
N GLU A 632 -3.34 -11.64 -8.88
CA GLU A 632 -2.42 -12.45 -8.06
C GLU A 632 -1.24 -12.94 -8.90
N GLU A 633 -0.04 -12.80 -8.34
CA GLU A 633 1.19 -13.38 -8.84
C GLU A 633 1.81 -14.26 -7.74
N LEU A 634 1.70 -15.57 -7.92
CA LEU A 634 2.26 -16.58 -7.04
C LEU A 634 3.58 -17.09 -7.61
N THR A 635 4.66 -16.97 -6.85
CA THR A 635 5.98 -17.49 -7.20
C THR A 635 6.42 -18.56 -6.21
N VAL A 636 6.51 -19.81 -6.65
CA VAL A 636 7.03 -20.94 -5.87
C VAL A 636 8.52 -21.08 -6.14
N ILE A 637 9.35 -20.81 -5.15
CA ILE A 637 10.82 -20.82 -5.24
C ILE A 637 11.32 -22.15 -4.68
N LEU A 638 11.92 -22.97 -5.54
CA LEU A 638 12.45 -24.28 -5.20
C LEU A 638 13.86 -24.19 -4.60
N PRO A 639 14.35 -25.23 -3.91
CA PRO A 639 15.75 -25.28 -3.46
C PRO A 639 16.74 -25.29 -4.65
N GLU A 640 17.95 -24.78 -4.41
CA GLU A 640 19.02 -24.80 -5.40
C GLU A 640 19.36 -26.25 -5.79
N GLY A 641 19.45 -26.52 -7.09
CA GLY A 641 19.70 -27.85 -7.62
C GLY A 641 18.46 -28.76 -7.69
N ALA A 642 17.25 -28.21 -7.54
CA ALA A 642 16.03 -28.90 -7.90
C ALA A 642 15.98 -29.22 -9.41
N THR A 643 15.61 -30.45 -9.73
CA THR A 643 15.52 -30.99 -11.09
C THR A 643 14.18 -31.73 -11.28
N ASP A 644 13.79 -31.96 -12.53
CA ASP A 644 12.57 -32.72 -12.89
C ASP A 644 11.31 -32.17 -12.20
N VAL A 645 11.13 -30.85 -12.35
CA VAL A 645 10.06 -30.08 -11.72
C VAL A 645 8.75 -30.30 -12.46
N GLN A 646 7.74 -30.77 -11.73
CA GLN A 646 6.38 -30.97 -12.21
C GLN A 646 5.41 -30.30 -11.22
N TYR A 647 4.26 -29.86 -11.71
CA TYR A 647 3.25 -29.26 -10.83
C TYR A 647 1.84 -29.66 -11.27
N VAL A 648 0.93 -29.67 -10.31
CA VAL A 648 -0.50 -29.87 -10.51
C VAL A 648 -1.21 -28.70 -9.85
N ALA A 649 -1.88 -27.88 -10.67
CA ALA A 649 -2.72 -26.79 -10.20
C ALA A 649 -4.19 -27.23 -10.18
N PRO A 650 -4.97 -26.83 -9.17
CA PRO A 650 -6.38 -27.21 -9.05
C PRO A 650 -7.27 -26.62 -10.15
N PHE A 651 -6.88 -25.45 -10.68
CA PHE A 651 -7.53 -24.78 -11.80
C PHE A 651 -6.47 -24.06 -12.65
N PRO A 652 -6.72 -23.83 -13.94
CA PRO A 652 -5.73 -23.26 -14.86
C PRO A 652 -5.39 -21.81 -14.49
N ALA A 653 -4.08 -21.48 -14.50
CA ALA A 653 -3.60 -20.11 -14.39
C ALA A 653 -3.73 -19.37 -15.72
N THR A 654 -3.85 -18.04 -15.69
CA THR A 654 -3.87 -17.21 -16.92
C THR A 654 -2.52 -17.25 -17.63
N VAL A 655 -1.43 -17.21 -16.85
CA VAL A 655 -0.06 -17.34 -17.34
C VAL A 655 0.73 -18.17 -16.33
N ASN A 656 1.50 -19.12 -16.83
CA ASN A 656 2.46 -19.90 -16.08
C ASN A 656 3.84 -19.78 -16.75
N SER A 657 4.89 -19.65 -15.94
CA SER A 657 6.27 -19.58 -16.46
C SER A 657 7.25 -20.20 -15.47
N ILE A 658 8.35 -20.73 -16.00
CA ILE A 658 9.47 -21.25 -15.21
C ILE A 658 10.64 -20.30 -15.39
N GLY A 659 11.10 -19.72 -14.29
CA GLY A 659 12.22 -18.79 -14.25
C GLY A 659 13.28 -19.24 -13.26
N THR A 660 14.27 -18.37 -13.06
CA THR A 660 15.34 -18.54 -12.07
C THR A 660 15.32 -17.39 -11.08
N HIS A 661 15.22 -17.72 -9.79
CA HIS A 661 15.31 -16.77 -8.67
C HIS A 661 16.68 -16.87 -8.02
N THR A 662 17.35 -15.75 -7.82
CA THR A 662 18.69 -15.70 -7.20
C THR A 662 18.61 -15.01 -5.85
N THR A 663 19.02 -15.70 -4.79
CA THR A 663 19.13 -15.14 -3.44
C THR A 663 20.54 -15.37 -2.87
N TYR A 664 20.71 -15.08 -1.57
CA TYR A 664 21.98 -15.20 -0.87
C TYR A 664 22.57 -16.61 -0.98
N LEU A 665 23.88 -16.67 -1.25
CA LEU A 665 24.69 -17.89 -1.34
C LEU A 665 24.24 -18.87 -2.43
N ASP A 666 23.42 -18.44 -3.40
CA ASP A 666 23.09 -19.27 -4.55
C ASP A 666 24.19 -19.11 -5.63
N THR A 667 24.67 -20.23 -6.18
CA THR A 667 25.71 -20.25 -7.23
C THR A 667 25.11 -20.39 -8.62
N SER A 668 24.11 -21.27 -8.74
CA SER A 668 23.42 -21.59 -10.00
C SER A 668 22.03 -20.96 -10.10
N GLY A 669 21.56 -20.33 -9.02
CA GLY A 669 20.18 -19.86 -8.89
C GLY A 669 19.19 -20.99 -8.58
N ARG A 670 17.98 -20.59 -8.18
CA ARG A 670 16.89 -21.49 -7.80
C ARG A 670 15.83 -21.51 -8.88
N PRO A 671 15.31 -22.69 -9.28
CA PRO A 671 14.15 -22.74 -10.16
C PRO A 671 12.94 -22.10 -9.46
N ALA A 672 12.19 -21.26 -10.17
CA ALA A 672 11.00 -20.60 -9.68
C ALA A 672 9.83 -20.81 -10.64
N LEU A 673 8.68 -21.23 -10.11
CA LEU A 673 7.44 -21.37 -10.86
C LEU A 673 6.57 -20.15 -10.59
N THR A 674 6.23 -19.38 -11.62
CA THR A 674 5.37 -18.20 -11.48
C THR A 674 4.01 -18.46 -12.12
N PHE A 675 2.95 -18.25 -11.35
CA PHE A 675 1.55 -18.37 -11.76
C PHE A 675 0.87 -17.01 -11.63
N ARG A 676 0.06 -16.66 -12.64
CA ARG A 676 -0.77 -15.45 -12.61
C ARG A 676 -2.24 -15.80 -12.67
N TYR A 677 -3.00 -15.21 -11.75
CA TYR A 677 -4.43 -15.39 -11.64
C TYR A 677 -5.15 -14.04 -11.60
N LYS A 678 -6.45 -14.07 -11.92
CA LYS A 678 -7.32 -12.90 -11.88
C LYS A 678 -8.63 -13.22 -11.17
N ASN A 679 -9.15 -12.23 -10.45
CA ASN A 679 -10.45 -12.27 -9.78
C ASN A 679 -10.63 -13.49 -8.84
N LEU A 680 -9.61 -13.84 -8.06
CA LEU A 680 -9.74 -14.94 -7.11
C LEU A 680 -10.65 -14.58 -5.95
N THR A 681 -11.32 -15.61 -5.43
CA THR A 681 -12.28 -15.54 -4.33
C THR A 681 -11.98 -16.68 -3.36
N VAL A 682 -12.58 -16.67 -2.17
CA VAL A 682 -12.31 -17.70 -1.14
C VAL A 682 -12.48 -19.15 -1.66
N LYS A 683 -13.34 -19.39 -2.66
CA LYS A 683 -13.50 -20.71 -3.31
C LYS A 683 -12.25 -21.19 -4.06
N HIS A 684 -11.39 -20.26 -4.47
CA HIS A 684 -10.09 -20.50 -5.12
C HIS A 684 -8.93 -20.66 -4.13
N ALA A 685 -9.17 -20.60 -2.81
CA ALA A 685 -8.16 -20.83 -1.78
C ALA A 685 -7.81 -22.33 -1.65
N GLN A 686 -7.31 -22.90 -2.74
CA GLN A 686 -6.82 -24.27 -2.85
C GLN A 686 -5.29 -24.27 -2.96
N SER A 687 -4.69 -25.46 -2.94
CA SER A 687 -3.24 -25.62 -2.98
C SER A 687 -2.75 -26.15 -4.33
N ILE A 688 -1.56 -25.72 -4.73
CA ILE A 688 -0.79 -26.29 -5.85
C ILE A 688 0.16 -27.33 -5.29
N PHE A 689 0.26 -28.47 -5.97
CA PHE A 689 1.22 -29.51 -5.62
C PHE A 689 2.42 -29.42 -6.57
N VAL A 690 3.62 -29.29 -6.02
CA VAL A 690 4.86 -29.24 -6.80
C VAL A 690 5.73 -30.44 -6.48
N SER A 691 6.09 -31.22 -7.50
CA SER A 691 6.98 -32.36 -7.41
C SER A 691 8.35 -32.03 -7.99
N TYR A 692 9.42 -32.40 -7.29
CA TYR A 692 10.79 -32.18 -7.77
C TYR A 692 11.79 -33.15 -7.13
N LYS A 693 12.97 -33.28 -7.72
CA LYS A 693 14.10 -34.06 -7.19
C LYS A 693 15.25 -33.15 -6.76
N VAL A 694 15.84 -33.42 -5.60
CA VAL A 694 17.05 -32.74 -5.13
C VAL A 694 18.06 -33.81 -4.74
N SER A 695 19.25 -33.75 -5.34
CA SER A 695 20.37 -34.61 -4.97
C SER A 695 21.01 -34.10 -3.67
N TRP A 696 21.49 -35.01 -2.83
CA TRP A 696 22.25 -34.66 -1.63
C TRP A 696 23.47 -33.77 -1.94
N LEU A 697 24.14 -33.99 -3.06
CA LEU A 697 25.27 -33.17 -3.53
C LEU A 697 24.87 -31.71 -3.77
N ALA A 698 23.61 -31.44 -4.14
CA ALA A 698 23.11 -30.09 -4.33
C ALA A 698 23.08 -29.29 -3.01
N HIS A 699 22.79 -29.95 -1.88
CA HIS A 699 22.81 -29.29 -0.57
C HIS A 699 24.21 -28.85 -0.16
N LEU A 700 25.26 -29.58 -0.58
CA LEU A 700 26.65 -29.26 -0.28
C LEU A 700 27.21 -28.08 -1.09
N LYS A 701 26.55 -27.67 -2.18
CA LYS A 701 27.02 -26.55 -3.02
C LYS A 701 27.24 -25.28 -2.21
N LYS A 702 26.34 -24.95 -1.28
CA LYS A 702 26.42 -23.74 -0.45
C LYS A 702 27.64 -23.74 0.49
N PRO A 703 27.84 -24.77 1.34
CA PRO A 703 29.08 -24.91 2.12
C PRO A 703 30.35 -24.88 1.27
N ILE A 704 30.36 -25.56 0.12
CA ILE A 704 31.52 -25.59 -0.78
C ILE A 704 31.80 -24.21 -1.36
N ALA A 705 30.78 -23.46 -1.79
CA ALA A 705 30.94 -22.11 -2.31
C ALA A 705 31.53 -21.14 -1.27
N VAL A 706 31.05 -21.21 -0.04
CA VAL A 706 31.60 -20.41 1.07
C VAL A 706 33.04 -20.85 1.39
N GLY A 707 33.28 -22.16 1.50
CA GLY A 707 34.60 -22.73 1.79
C GLY A 707 35.64 -22.37 0.73
N THR A 708 35.28 -22.43 -0.55
CA THR A 708 36.15 -22.04 -1.67
C THR A 708 36.46 -20.54 -1.67
N ALA A 709 35.50 -19.69 -1.33
CA ALA A 709 35.74 -18.24 -1.19
C ALA A 709 36.74 -17.94 -0.05
N PHE A 710 36.58 -18.58 1.11
CA PHE A 710 37.54 -18.43 2.23
C PHE A 710 38.92 -19.01 1.88
N LEU A 711 38.97 -20.20 1.26
CA LEU A 711 40.23 -20.78 0.78
C LEU A 711 40.93 -19.87 -0.23
N GLY A 712 40.18 -19.24 -1.12
CA GLY A 712 40.66 -18.22 -2.07
C GLY A 712 41.30 -17.02 -1.35
N LEU A 713 40.67 -16.51 -0.30
CA LEU A 713 41.23 -15.43 0.52
C LEU A 713 42.55 -15.84 1.18
N PHE A 714 42.61 -17.03 1.80
CA PHE A 714 43.82 -17.51 2.46
C PHE A 714 44.95 -17.80 1.48
N THR A 715 44.65 -18.37 0.32
CA THR A 715 45.63 -18.63 -0.74
C THR A 715 46.18 -17.32 -1.33
N LEU A 716 45.33 -16.32 -1.57
CA LEU A 716 45.79 -14.97 -1.94
C LEU A 716 46.70 -14.36 -0.87
N GLY A 717 46.35 -14.48 0.40
CA GLY A 717 47.20 -14.02 1.51
C GLY A 717 48.56 -14.73 1.55
N MET A 718 48.58 -16.05 1.30
CA MET A 718 49.82 -16.83 1.21
C MET A 718 50.68 -16.39 0.01
N ILE A 719 50.09 -16.16 -1.15
CA ILE A 719 50.79 -15.69 -2.35
C ILE A 719 51.32 -14.27 -2.12
N ALA A 720 50.50 -13.35 -1.61
CA ALA A 720 50.90 -11.97 -1.33
C ALA A 720 52.13 -11.90 -0.39
N ARG A 721 52.23 -12.79 0.60
CA ARG A 721 53.40 -12.89 1.48
C ARG A 721 54.67 -13.36 0.77
N ARG A 722 54.53 -14.13 -0.31
CA ARG A 722 55.64 -14.69 -1.09
C ARG A 722 56.13 -13.75 -2.19
N VAL A 723 55.31 -12.79 -2.62
CA VAL A 723 55.69 -11.78 -3.61
C VAL A 723 56.60 -10.74 -2.96
N ASN A 724 57.88 -10.74 -3.35
CA ASN A 724 58.83 -9.74 -2.91
C ASN A 724 58.81 -8.53 -3.87
N LEU A 725 58.26 -7.40 -3.42
CA LEU A 725 58.18 -6.15 -4.19
C LEU A 725 59.38 -5.21 -3.95
N THR A 726 60.48 -5.70 -3.37
CA THR A 726 61.66 -4.85 -3.11
C THR A 726 62.44 -4.58 -4.40
N LEU A 727 62.60 -3.30 -4.75
CA LEU A 727 63.31 -2.87 -5.96
C LEU A 727 64.84 -2.98 -5.85
N HIS A 728 65.40 -3.00 -4.64
CA HIS A 728 66.85 -3.09 -4.40
C HIS A 728 67.12 -4.22 -3.41
N GLN A 729 67.72 -5.30 -3.89
CA GLN A 729 68.15 -6.38 -3.02
C GLN A 729 69.41 -5.96 -2.25
N LYS A 730 69.31 -5.79 -0.92
CA LYS A 730 70.50 -5.66 -0.08
C LYS A 730 71.28 -6.98 -0.11
N LYS A 731 72.47 -6.99 -0.72
CA LYS A 731 73.42 -8.09 -0.62
C LYS A 731 73.67 -8.37 0.87
N LYS A 732 73.40 -9.60 1.31
CA LYS A 732 73.83 -10.08 2.62
C LYS A 732 75.36 -10.10 2.64
N VAL A 733 75.95 -9.31 3.51
CA VAL A 733 77.37 -9.44 3.86
C VAL A 733 77.49 -10.72 4.66
N SER A 734 78.32 -11.65 4.15
CA SER A 734 78.60 -12.97 4.72
C SER A 734 79.33 -12.86 6.05
#